data_AF-A0AAD9R5E7-F1
#
_entry.id   AF-A0AAD9R5E7-F1
#
_cell.length_a   1.000
_cell.length_b   1.000
_cell.length_c   1.000
_cell.angle_alpha   90.00
_cell.angle_beta   90.00
_cell.angle_gamma   90.00
#
_symmetry.space_group_name_H-M   'P 1'
#
loop_
_entity.id
_entity.type
_entity.pdbx_description
1 polymer ?
#
loop_
_entity_poly.entity_id
_entity_poly.type
_entity_poly.pdbx_seq_one_letter_code
_entity_poly.pdbx_strand_id
1 'polypeptide(L)'
;MGVVLIRKGSLTSCEEELRELMRQIDLMVTAKKAEWENHTHAFQIQLDKKTKELEFVKDQLDQKSQESCAEIKILAVMFSTIQGDGEVGVLQQKAEEMELTQRDLVEEYEEHVINLKEEVDRLKHEHDKLKKKSSKQTIQVEKERDQLLVDLKSRNSEVDKLKDKIEEFRTKMSELEVGRKARDDRIRGLENQKKALIEKCDLMQQQSLGYQAQLNKRRQMMENLERDHQQEMAQLHSQLDRAKDDCDGTEDTVQQYLKLGSKSDHRAEISGNIVRYGALAPRPERMRVYFMCRLKSSLEEALSSNREQASDIANLQDELRRIHSSFQRLEEENEHLQMELQARDDLIRAAAEDQRQHSEDMSKLEENLILKDEAIRQLKDGGRRTENIEIKRLKEDLRTSRLEIQSHLDTSQYQKNEVSHLTKRLEQSKTEISKLQAELTRKDEEVKFIEENNVKQLTLENSKLKERISTEDDGHQAEKEGMKQQITEPRVKAKKWRVLGSSKVGACAYTPEISSAEDRKEKKTNNDRKFRLVRSSAWHEDTAMASITERAQRMEKDLREATTRLDRTTAELQVTNAQLEALRIENRHLRDTALNDQLTDLSDLHGGNVQLVRELEHDNRNLRTEVTTLREELSTVEAKYQDKYRNALRNNQDVLADIKDNEFRRHSELRSESDHKISSLEATIKRYETQLHRLQTENERLRSVETPAGHRGSGVPQPLLSSTSKELPEYVPRRTVDASQTSSASGYTDTEALTHADITVGPPHSDSETFVTTPVRPARRSSITSDFLAEENRREKELERILDRRIADLKTNTDFIIQKYS
;
A
#
# COMPACT_ATOMS: atom_id res chain seq x y z
N MET A 1 -159.87 48.41 39.03
CA MET A 1 -160.90 48.01 40.02
C MET A 1 -160.43 48.45 41.41
N GLY A 2 -161.26 48.92 42.34
CA GLY A 2 -162.68 49.25 42.19
C GLY A 2 -163.34 49.86 43.45
N VAL A 3 -163.64 51.17 43.37
CA VAL A 3 -164.87 51.90 43.80
C VAL A 3 -165.35 51.89 45.29
N VAL A 4 -166.06 52.98 45.67
CA VAL A 4 -166.90 53.22 46.89
C VAL A 4 -166.08 53.58 48.15
N LEU A 5 -166.13 54.79 48.76
CA LEU A 5 -167.23 55.62 49.34
C LEU A 5 -167.77 55.02 50.68
N ILE A 6 -168.33 55.73 51.68
CA ILE A 6 -169.28 56.88 51.73
C ILE A 6 -169.11 57.66 53.08
N ARG A 7 -169.39 58.99 53.07
CA ARG A 7 -169.85 59.99 54.11
C ARG A 7 -169.82 59.64 55.65
N LYS A 8 -169.82 60.56 56.65
CA LYS A 8 -170.50 61.88 56.80
C LYS A 8 -170.10 62.60 58.13
N GLY A 9 -170.02 63.96 58.19
CA GLY A 9 -170.42 64.73 59.40
C GLY A 9 -169.42 65.69 60.13
N SER A 10 -169.72 67.01 60.05
CA SER A 10 -169.52 68.10 61.06
C SER A 10 -168.18 68.33 61.82
N LEU A 11 -167.46 69.41 61.46
CA LEU A 11 -166.59 70.34 62.25
C LEU A 11 -165.59 70.99 61.27
N THR A 12 -165.51 72.33 61.09
CA THR A 12 -164.56 72.93 60.09
C THR A 12 -163.96 74.33 60.34
N SER A 13 -164.57 75.27 61.08
CA SER A 13 -164.19 76.71 60.93
C SER A 13 -162.73 77.09 61.28
N CYS A 14 -162.02 76.32 62.11
CA CYS A 14 -160.59 76.53 62.41
C CYS A 14 -159.67 75.66 61.52
N GLU A 15 -160.23 74.68 60.83
CA GLU A 15 -159.55 73.84 59.85
C GLU A 15 -159.29 74.60 58.54
N GLU A 16 -160.21 75.49 58.16
CA GLU A 16 -160.14 76.34 56.97
C GLU A 16 -158.88 77.25 56.96
N GLU A 17 -158.58 77.92 58.07
CA GLU A 17 -157.42 78.84 58.19
C GLU A 17 -156.09 78.07 58.17
N LEU A 18 -156.03 76.91 58.85
CA LEU A 18 -154.85 76.05 58.82
C LEU A 18 -154.61 75.49 57.41
N ARG A 19 -155.68 75.13 56.69
CA ARG A 19 -155.59 74.69 55.28
C ARG A 19 -155.08 75.79 54.36
N GLU A 20 -155.46 77.06 54.53
CA GLU A 20 -154.92 78.15 53.70
C GLU A 20 -153.46 78.49 54.06
N LEU A 21 -153.06 78.42 55.33
CA LEU A 21 -151.64 78.57 55.72
C LEU A 21 -150.77 77.45 55.15
N MET A 22 -151.22 76.19 55.21
CA MET A 22 -150.56 75.09 54.49
C MET A 22 -150.49 75.36 52.99
N ARG A 23 -151.59 75.81 52.37
CA ARG A 23 -151.63 76.12 50.94
C ARG A 23 -150.67 77.25 50.54
N GLN A 24 -150.45 78.24 51.39
CA GLN A 24 -149.43 79.28 51.18
C GLN A 24 -148.00 78.73 51.32
N ILE A 25 -147.74 77.88 52.30
CA ILE A 25 -146.44 77.20 52.45
C ILE A 25 -146.17 76.31 51.23
N ASP A 26 -147.14 75.51 50.80
CA ASP A 26 -147.05 74.66 49.61
C ASP A 26 -146.83 75.50 48.34
N LEU A 27 -147.53 76.63 48.18
CA LEU A 27 -147.28 77.57 47.07
C LEU A 27 -145.88 78.18 47.11
N MET A 28 -145.38 78.58 48.27
CA MET A 28 -144.04 79.17 48.39
C MET A 28 -142.93 78.12 48.20
N VAL A 29 -143.12 76.89 48.71
CA VAL A 29 -142.21 75.77 48.54
C VAL A 29 -142.21 75.27 47.10
N THR A 30 -143.37 75.17 46.44
CA THR A 30 -143.43 74.81 45.00
C THR A 30 -142.87 75.92 44.12
N ALA A 31 -143.10 77.20 44.44
CA ALA A 31 -142.45 78.31 43.74
C ALA A 31 -140.91 78.28 43.91
N LYS A 32 -140.39 78.08 45.13
CA LYS A 32 -138.94 77.97 45.36
C LYS A 32 -138.33 76.73 44.75
N LYS A 33 -139.05 75.60 44.75
CA LYS A 33 -138.65 74.39 44.03
C LYS A 33 -138.58 74.64 42.52
N ALA A 34 -139.59 75.28 41.93
CA ALA A 34 -139.58 75.63 40.50
C ALA A 34 -138.47 76.64 40.16
N GLU A 35 -138.18 77.62 41.02
CA GLU A 35 -137.00 78.48 40.87
C GLU A 35 -135.71 77.65 40.85
N TRP A 36 -135.53 76.71 41.78
CA TRP A 36 -134.32 75.87 41.85
C TRP A 36 -134.21 74.94 40.64
N GLU A 37 -135.30 74.28 40.23
CA GLU A 37 -135.36 73.43 39.03
C GLU A 37 -135.03 74.24 37.76
N ASN A 38 -135.50 75.49 37.65
CA ASN A 38 -135.13 76.39 36.56
C ASN A 38 -133.64 76.79 36.59
N HIS A 39 -133.05 77.06 37.76
CA HIS A 39 -131.61 77.32 37.87
C HIS A 39 -130.78 76.09 37.50
N THR A 40 -131.14 74.90 37.99
CA THR A 40 -130.49 73.63 37.64
C THR A 40 -130.57 73.37 36.13
N HIS A 41 -131.72 73.58 35.50
CA HIS A 41 -131.88 73.41 34.06
C HIS A 41 -131.07 74.43 33.25
N ALA A 42 -131.02 75.70 33.69
CA ALA A 42 -130.21 76.73 33.06
C ALA A 42 -128.70 76.42 33.14
N PHE A 43 -128.21 75.91 34.27
CA PHE A 43 -126.83 75.44 34.39
C PHE A 43 -126.55 74.22 33.50
N GLN A 44 -127.47 73.25 33.42
CA GLN A 44 -127.31 72.10 32.53
C GLN A 44 -127.17 72.53 31.05
N ILE A 45 -128.02 73.46 30.58
CA ILE A 45 -127.95 73.98 29.21
C ILE A 45 -126.61 74.68 28.92
N GLN A 46 -126.07 75.44 29.87
CA GLN A 46 -124.75 76.07 29.71
C GLN A 46 -123.62 75.03 29.70
N LEU A 47 -123.72 73.97 30.52
CA LEU A 47 -122.74 72.90 30.59
C LEU A 47 -122.74 72.07 29.29
N ASP A 48 -123.92 71.66 28.81
CA ASP A 48 -124.09 70.97 27.53
C ASP A 48 -123.55 71.79 26.33
N LYS A 49 -123.76 73.12 26.35
CA LYS A 49 -123.20 74.03 25.35
C LYS A 49 -121.66 74.07 25.42
N LYS A 50 -121.09 74.08 26.63
CA LYS A 50 -119.63 74.08 26.82
C LYS A 50 -118.98 72.75 26.44
N THR A 51 -119.65 71.62 26.66
CA THR A 51 -119.21 70.30 26.18
C THR A 51 -119.11 70.27 24.66
N LYS A 52 -120.16 70.73 23.95
CA LYS A 52 -120.17 70.77 22.47
C LYS A 52 -119.16 71.75 21.87
N GLU A 53 -118.92 72.88 22.54
CA GLU A 53 -117.83 73.80 22.17
C GLU A 53 -116.44 73.14 22.32
N LEU A 54 -116.24 72.29 23.34
CA LEU A 54 -115.00 71.53 23.53
C LEU A 54 -114.81 70.41 22.50
N GLU A 55 -115.86 69.64 22.20
CA GLU A 55 -115.85 68.59 21.18
C GLU A 55 -115.45 69.16 19.81
N PHE A 56 -116.10 70.25 19.37
CA PHE A 56 -115.80 70.92 18.10
C PHE A 56 -114.37 71.47 18.00
N VAL A 57 -113.75 71.88 19.11
CA VAL A 57 -112.34 72.32 19.12
C VAL A 57 -111.39 71.13 19.08
N LYS A 58 -111.74 70.02 19.73
CA LYS A 58 -110.96 68.78 19.72
C LYS A 58 -110.92 68.16 18.33
N ASP A 59 -112.06 68.04 17.65
CA ASP A 59 -112.14 67.43 16.32
C ASP A 59 -111.30 68.20 15.28
N GLN A 60 -111.28 69.55 15.37
CA GLN A 60 -110.42 70.39 14.52
C GLN A 60 -108.92 70.18 14.81
N LEU A 61 -108.53 69.99 16.08
CA LEU A 61 -107.14 69.73 16.45
C LEU A 61 -106.69 68.34 15.99
N ASP A 62 -107.54 67.33 16.14
CA ASP A 62 -107.25 65.96 15.69
C ASP A 62 -107.16 65.92 14.14
N GLN A 63 -108.04 66.63 13.42
CA GLN A 63 -107.93 66.80 11.96
C GLN A 63 -106.61 67.49 11.56
N LYS A 64 -106.23 68.60 12.21
CA LYS A 64 -104.96 69.30 11.93
C LYS A 64 -103.73 68.44 12.21
N SER A 65 -103.76 67.61 13.25
CA SER A 65 -102.72 66.63 13.54
C SER A 65 -102.60 65.58 12.43
N GLN A 66 -103.74 65.09 11.92
CA GLN A 66 -103.79 64.11 10.84
C GLN A 66 -103.32 64.66 9.49
N GLU A 67 -103.64 65.91 9.16
CA GLU A 67 -103.12 66.64 8.00
C GLU A 67 -101.57 66.74 8.05
N SER A 68 -101.01 67.21 9.18
CA SER A 68 -99.54 67.31 9.34
C SER A 68 -98.85 65.95 9.30
N CYS A 69 -99.48 64.90 9.85
CA CYS A 69 -98.97 63.53 9.77
C CYS A 69 -98.93 62.99 8.32
N ALA A 70 -99.87 63.42 7.47
CA ALA A 70 -99.85 63.08 6.05
C ALA A 70 -98.74 63.82 5.30
N GLU A 71 -98.56 65.13 5.52
CA GLU A 71 -97.49 65.92 4.91
C GLU A 71 -96.09 65.37 5.25
N ILE A 72 -95.84 65.04 6.53
CA ILE A 72 -94.56 64.45 6.97
C ILE A 72 -94.29 63.11 6.28
N LYS A 73 -95.31 62.27 6.08
CA LYS A 73 -95.17 60.98 5.35
C LYS A 73 -94.90 61.19 3.86
N ILE A 74 -95.57 62.15 3.23
CA ILE A 74 -95.33 62.49 1.81
C ILE A 74 -93.91 63.03 1.63
N LEU A 75 -93.44 63.91 2.51
CA LEU A 75 -92.07 64.41 2.51
C LEU A 75 -91.02 63.31 2.71
N ALA A 76 -91.25 62.38 3.64
CA ALA A 76 -90.35 61.23 3.86
C ALA A 76 -90.28 60.31 2.64
N VAL A 77 -91.42 60.01 2.00
CA VAL A 77 -91.46 59.21 0.77
C VAL A 77 -90.81 59.93 -0.41
N MET A 78 -91.04 61.25 -0.56
CA MET A 78 -90.37 62.05 -1.59
C MET A 78 -88.85 62.09 -1.39
N PHE A 79 -88.36 62.26 -0.16
CA PHE A 79 -86.92 62.22 0.12
C PHE A 79 -86.32 60.85 -0.25
N SER A 80 -87.04 59.76 0.07
CA SER A 80 -86.70 58.39 -0.30
C SER A 80 -86.81 58.04 -1.79
N THR A 81 -87.45 58.86 -2.62
CA THR A 81 -87.61 58.60 -4.07
C THR A 81 -86.91 59.62 -4.96
N ILE A 82 -86.49 60.76 -4.41
CA ILE A 82 -85.74 61.81 -5.12
C ILE A 82 -84.23 61.71 -4.84
N GLN A 83 -83.81 61.16 -3.69
CA GLN A 83 -82.43 60.76 -3.47
C GLN A 83 -82.17 59.44 -4.20
N GLY A 84 -81.47 59.50 -5.33
CA GLY A 84 -81.49 58.45 -6.35
C GLY A 84 -80.68 57.19 -6.03
N ASP A 85 -81.37 56.16 -5.53
CA ASP A 85 -80.83 54.80 -5.33
C ASP A 85 -80.20 54.20 -6.62
N GLY A 86 -80.67 54.60 -7.80
CA GLY A 86 -80.18 54.09 -9.09
C GLY A 86 -78.73 54.45 -9.40
N GLU A 87 -78.39 55.74 -9.46
CA GLU A 87 -77.04 56.18 -9.84
C GLU A 87 -76.03 56.01 -8.71
N VAL A 88 -76.43 56.29 -7.46
CA VAL A 88 -75.56 56.09 -6.29
C VAL A 88 -75.30 54.60 -6.06
N GLY A 89 -76.34 53.75 -6.14
CA GLY A 89 -76.20 52.30 -5.98
C GLY A 89 -75.31 51.65 -7.04
N VAL A 90 -75.45 52.04 -8.32
CA VAL A 90 -74.59 51.51 -9.40
C VAL A 90 -73.13 51.99 -9.27
N LEU A 91 -72.90 53.24 -8.87
CA LEU A 91 -71.54 53.73 -8.60
C LEU A 91 -70.92 53.04 -7.37
N GLN A 92 -71.72 52.75 -6.35
CA GLN A 92 -71.27 52.07 -5.13
C GLN A 92 -70.96 50.59 -5.38
N GLN A 93 -71.84 49.85 -6.07
CA GLN A 93 -71.55 48.48 -6.52
C GLN A 93 -70.28 48.42 -7.36
N LYS A 94 -70.09 49.39 -8.29
CA LYS A 94 -68.89 49.44 -9.13
C LYS A 94 -67.61 49.79 -8.36
N ALA A 95 -67.73 50.53 -7.25
CA ALA A 95 -66.62 50.73 -6.32
C ALA A 95 -66.31 49.44 -5.55
N GLU A 96 -67.33 48.73 -5.04
CA GLU A 96 -67.19 47.45 -4.34
C GLU A 96 -66.58 46.35 -5.24
N GLU A 97 -66.94 46.29 -6.52
CA GLU A 97 -66.33 45.40 -7.53
C GLU A 97 -64.87 45.77 -7.83
N MET A 98 -64.54 47.07 -7.85
CA MET A 98 -63.17 47.55 -8.03
C MET A 98 -62.30 47.29 -6.78
N GLU A 99 -62.87 47.42 -5.58
CA GLU A 99 -62.19 47.05 -4.33
C GLU A 99 -62.03 45.52 -4.17
N LEU A 100 -62.96 44.72 -4.72
CA LEU A 100 -62.83 43.26 -4.79
C LEU A 100 -61.64 42.89 -5.69
N THR A 101 -61.68 43.31 -6.95
CA THR A 101 -60.61 43.00 -7.91
C THR A 101 -59.24 43.58 -7.52
N GLN A 102 -59.18 44.69 -6.79
CA GLN A 102 -57.93 45.18 -6.20
C GLN A 102 -57.43 44.31 -5.03
N ARG A 103 -58.32 43.77 -4.19
CA ARG A 103 -57.94 42.82 -3.13
C ARG A 103 -57.46 41.50 -3.70
N ASP A 104 -58.19 40.93 -4.67
CA ASP A 104 -57.83 39.68 -5.33
C ASP A 104 -56.43 39.79 -6.00
N LEU A 105 -56.16 40.90 -6.70
CA LEU A 105 -54.86 41.18 -7.32
C LEU A 105 -53.74 41.39 -6.29
N VAL A 106 -54.04 41.99 -5.12
CA VAL A 106 -53.06 42.10 -4.02
C VAL A 106 -52.77 40.71 -3.43
N GLU A 107 -53.77 39.83 -3.28
CA GLU A 107 -53.60 38.47 -2.78
C GLU A 107 -52.72 37.63 -3.74
N GLU A 108 -52.92 37.73 -5.07
CA GLU A 108 -52.02 37.13 -6.07
C GLU A 108 -50.56 37.63 -5.93
N TYR A 109 -50.37 38.95 -5.75
CA TYR A 109 -49.02 39.51 -5.55
C TYR A 109 -48.41 39.11 -4.21
N GLU A 110 -49.19 38.98 -3.14
CA GLU A 110 -48.72 38.48 -1.85
C GLU A 110 -48.33 36.99 -1.94
N GLU A 111 -49.10 36.16 -2.64
CA GLU A 111 -48.75 34.75 -2.89
C GLU A 111 -47.48 34.62 -3.72
N HIS A 112 -47.32 35.41 -4.79
CA HIS A 112 -46.07 35.49 -5.56
C HIS A 112 -44.88 35.91 -4.70
N VAL A 113 -45.06 36.88 -3.79
CA VAL A 113 -44.03 37.32 -2.85
C VAL A 113 -43.70 36.25 -1.80
N ILE A 114 -44.67 35.43 -1.36
CA ILE A 114 -44.44 34.27 -0.49
C ILE A 114 -43.63 33.20 -1.23
N ASN A 115 -44.07 32.79 -2.42
CA ASN A 115 -43.38 31.81 -3.25
C ASN A 115 -41.92 32.22 -3.57
N LEU A 116 -41.67 33.51 -3.84
CA LEU A 116 -40.31 34.05 -4.04
C LEU A 116 -39.46 34.04 -2.76
N LYS A 117 -40.04 34.33 -1.59
CA LYS A 117 -39.33 34.22 -0.30
C LYS A 117 -38.90 32.78 -0.03
N GLU A 118 -39.81 31.82 -0.23
CA GLU A 118 -39.49 30.40 -0.06
C GLU A 118 -38.37 29.94 -1.00
N GLU A 119 -38.42 30.33 -2.28
CA GLU A 119 -37.39 29.94 -3.25
C GLU A 119 -36.02 30.54 -2.88
N VAL A 120 -36.01 31.79 -2.42
CA VAL A 120 -34.80 32.43 -1.88
C VAL A 120 -34.28 31.68 -0.64
N ASP A 121 -35.14 31.17 0.23
CA ASP A 121 -34.73 30.40 1.42
C ASP A 121 -34.29 28.97 1.09
N ARG A 122 -34.91 28.31 0.09
CA ARG A 122 -34.43 27.05 -0.51
C ARG A 122 -33.03 27.22 -1.11
N LEU A 123 -32.81 28.28 -1.90
CA LEU A 123 -31.52 28.60 -2.50
C LEU A 123 -30.44 28.95 -1.46
N LYS A 124 -30.78 29.68 -0.38
CA LYS A 124 -29.87 29.87 0.77
C LYS A 124 -29.48 28.53 1.38
N HIS A 125 -30.44 27.64 1.63
CA HIS A 125 -30.18 26.34 2.25
C HIS A 125 -29.23 25.49 1.39
N GLU A 126 -29.49 25.36 0.09
CA GLU A 126 -28.61 24.61 -0.81
C GLU A 126 -27.23 25.27 -0.98
N HIS A 127 -27.13 26.61 -1.03
CA HIS A 127 -25.82 27.28 -1.03
C HIS A 127 -25.03 26.93 0.25
N ASP A 128 -25.66 27.01 1.42
CA ASP A 128 -24.99 26.79 2.70
C ASP A 128 -24.61 25.30 2.89
N LYS A 129 -25.43 24.38 2.36
CA LYS A 129 -25.17 22.93 2.27
C LYS A 129 -24.02 22.61 1.32
N LEU A 130 -23.97 23.22 0.13
CA LEU A 130 -22.85 23.11 -0.82
C LEU A 130 -21.55 23.69 -0.22
N LYS A 131 -21.63 24.83 0.45
CA LYS A 131 -20.51 25.47 1.16
C LYS A 131 -19.96 24.57 2.28
N LYS A 132 -20.84 23.88 3.02
CA LYS A 132 -20.48 22.85 4.02
C LYS A 132 -19.94 21.55 3.40
N LYS A 133 -20.40 21.13 2.21
CA LYS A 133 -19.83 19.97 1.47
C LYS A 133 -18.44 20.30 0.95
N SER A 134 -18.25 21.49 0.36
CA SER A 134 -16.96 22.00 -0.12
C SER A 134 -15.94 22.14 0.99
N SER A 135 -16.26 22.80 2.11
CA SER A 135 -15.28 22.97 3.20
C SER A 135 -14.86 21.64 3.85
N LYS A 136 -15.79 20.69 4.00
CA LYS A 136 -15.47 19.31 4.42
C LYS A 136 -14.53 18.62 3.42
N GLN A 137 -14.75 18.78 2.12
CA GLN A 137 -13.92 18.20 1.07
C GLN A 137 -12.50 18.79 1.08
N THR A 138 -12.34 20.11 1.25
CA THR A 138 -11.02 20.75 1.40
C THR A 138 -10.28 20.20 2.61
N ILE A 139 -10.92 20.14 3.78
CA ILE A 139 -10.32 19.60 5.01
C ILE A 139 -9.94 18.12 4.85
N GLN A 140 -10.70 17.34 4.07
CA GLN A 140 -10.38 15.94 3.79
C GLN A 140 -9.14 15.82 2.89
N VAL A 141 -9.06 16.61 1.81
CA VAL A 141 -7.90 16.65 0.90
C VAL A 141 -6.64 17.13 1.63
N GLU A 142 -6.74 18.09 2.55
CA GLU A 142 -5.62 18.54 3.39
C GLU A 142 -5.12 17.43 4.31
N LYS A 143 -6.03 16.67 4.96
CA LYS A 143 -5.66 15.51 5.78
C LYS A 143 -5.00 14.40 4.97
N GLU A 144 -5.52 14.10 3.78
CA GLU A 144 -4.95 13.10 2.88
C GLU A 144 -3.55 13.51 2.40
N ARG A 145 -3.36 14.79 2.02
CA ARG A 145 -2.05 15.36 1.70
C ARG A 145 -1.07 15.23 2.87
N ASP A 146 -1.51 15.57 4.08
CA ASP A 146 -0.63 15.60 5.25
C ASP A 146 -0.29 14.18 5.74
N GLN A 147 -1.21 13.22 5.61
CA GLN A 147 -0.92 11.80 5.81
C GLN A 147 0.10 11.28 4.78
N LEU A 148 -0.09 11.57 3.48
CA LEU A 148 0.87 11.21 2.44
C LEU A 148 2.26 11.82 2.69
N LEU A 149 2.32 13.02 3.27
CA LEU A 149 3.58 13.69 3.64
C LEU A 149 4.27 12.99 4.82
N VAL A 150 3.52 12.47 5.80
CA VAL A 150 4.04 11.61 6.87
C VAL A 150 4.53 10.28 6.32
N ASP A 151 3.76 9.61 5.47
CA ASP A 151 4.12 8.32 4.85
C ASP A 151 5.39 8.44 3.99
N LEU A 152 5.52 9.54 3.23
CA LEU A 152 6.70 9.84 2.42
C LEU A 152 7.93 10.14 3.29
N LYS A 153 7.78 10.84 4.42
CA LYS A 153 8.86 10.99 5.42
C LYS A 153 9.30 9.65 6.00
N SER A 154 8.35 8.77 6.33
CA SER A 154 8.64 7.41 6.83
C SER A 154 9.46 6.62 5.79
N ARG A 155 8.99 6.58 4.54
CA ARG A 155 9.71 5.94 3.42
C ARG A 155 11.09 6.53 3.16
N ASN A 156 11.27 7.85 3.26
CA ASN A 156 12.59 8.45 3.14
C ASN A 156 13.53 7.98 4.25
N SER A 157 13.07 7.90 5.50
CA SER A 157 13.89 7.39 6.62
C SER A 157 14.25 5.90 6.48
N GLU A 158 13.40 5.10 5.83
CA GLU A 158 13.69 3.71 5.48
C GLU A 158 14.71 3.62 4.33
N VAL A 159 14.55 4.45 3.30
CA VAL A 159 15.51 4.58 2.19
C VAL A 159 16.89 5.04 2.68
N ASP A 160 16.96 5.93 3.67
CA ASP A 160 18.22 6.38 4.25
C ASP A 160 18.90 5.26 5.06
N LYS A 161 18.17 4.54 5.93
CA LYS A 161 18.68 3.32 6.61
C LYS A 161 19.20 2.27 5.62
N LEU A 162 18.55 2.12 4.46
CA LEU A 162 18.99 1.21 3.41
C LEU A 162 20.27 1.70 2.70
N LYS A 163 20.47 3.02 2.52
CA LYS A 163 21.76 3.58 2.03
C LYS A 163 22.88 3.28 3.02
N ASP A 164 22.65 3.54 4.31
CA ASP A 164 23.65 3.31 5.35
C ASP A 164 24.07 1.83 5.39
N LYS A 165 23.10 0.91 5.29
CA LYS A 165 23.37 -0.53 5.20
C LYS A 165 24.13 -0.93 3.93
N ILE A 166 23.84 -0.29 2.79
CA ILE A 166 24.60 -0.50 1.54
C ILE A 166 26.04 0.00 1.69
N GLU A 167 26.27 1.11 2.39
CA GLU A 167 27.63 1.63 2.63
C GLU A 167 28.42 0.74 3.61
N GLU A 168 27.78 0.21 4.66
CA GLU A 168 28.37 -0.82 5.54
C GLU A 168 28.78 -2.09 4.75
N PHE A 169 28.00 -2.49 3.74
CA PHE A 169 28.41 -3.58 2.87
C PHE A 169 29.55 -3.19 1.91
N ARG A 170 29.66 -1.92 1.50
CA ARG A 170 30.82 -1.42 0.71
C ARG A 170 32.10 -1.39 1.52
N THR A 171 32.08 -0.94 2.78
CA THR A 171 33.28 -0.96 3.65
C THR A 171 33.72 -2.40 3.91
N LYS A 172 32.80 -3.31 4.26
CA LYS A 172 33.10 -4.73 4.46
C LYS A 172 33.64 -5.42 3.22
N MET A 173 33.14 -5.10 2.02
CA MET A 173 33.75 -5.59 0.78
C MET A 173 35.17 -5.05 0.56
N SER A 174 35.44 -3.78 0.90
CA SER A 174 36.77 -3.17 0.81
C SER A 174 37.77 -3.82 1.79
N GLU A 175 37.34 -4.07 3.03
CA GLU A 175 38.11 -4.77 4.06
C GLU A 175 38.45 -6.21 3.63
N LEU A 176 37.49 -6.95 3.07
CA LEU A 176 37.71 -8.29 2.53
C LEU A 176 38.64 -8.27 1.30
N GLU A 177 38.55 -7.26 0.44
CA GLU A 177 39.43 -7.06 -0.72
C GLU A 177 40.89 -6.77 -0.29
N VAL A 178 41.09 -5.92 0.72
CA VAL A 178 42.42 -5.68 1.35
C VAL A 178 42.93 -6.97 2.01
N GLY A 179 42.06 -7.67 2.76
CA GLY A 179 42.38 -8.94 3.38
C GLY A 179 42.71 -10.05 2.39
N ARG A 180 42.14 -10.04 1.18
CA ARG A 180 42.56 -10.98 0.12
C ARG A 180 43.94 -10.58 -0.43
N LYS A 181 44.15 -9.31 -0.79
CA LYS A 181 45.46 -8.82 -1.26
C LYS A 181 46.60 -9.19 -0.31
N ALA A 182 46.42 -9.00 1.00
CA ALA A 182 47.41 -9.38 2.02
C ALA A 182 47.72 -10.89 2.06
N ARG A 183 46.72 -11.75 1.80
CA ARG A 183 46.92 -13.21 1.65
C ARG A 183 47.62 -13.54 0.33
N ASP A 184 47.24 -12.87 -0.76
CA ASP A 184 47.87 -13.02 -2.08
C ASP A 184 49.37 -12.63 -2.01
N ASP A 185 49.73 -11.59 -1.25
CA ASP A 185 51.13 -11.21 -0.99
C ASP A 185 51.87 -12.20 -0.08
N ARG A 186 51.22 -12.74 0.95
CA ARG A 186 51.80 -13.81 1.79
C ARG A 186 52.11 -15.06 0.96
N ILE A 187 51.22 -15.42 0.02
CA ILE A 187 51.42 -16.52 -0.93
C ILE A 187 52.60 -16.22 -1.87
N ARG A 188 52.64 -15.04 -2.52
CA ARG A 188 53.79 -14.61 -3.35
C ARG A 188 55.11 -14.67 -2.59
N GLY A 189 55.13 -14.29 -1.31
CA GLY A 189 56.30 -14.39 -0.44
C GLY A 189 56.77 -15.84 -0.26
N LEU A 190 55.85 -16.77 0.03
CA LEU A 190 56.14 -18.20 0.18
C LEU A 190 56.55 -18.86 -1.14
N GLU A 191 55.97 -18.47 -2.27
CA GLU A 191 56.36 -18.93 -3.60
C GLU A 191 57.80 -18.50 -3.96
N ASN A 192 58.17 -17.26 -3.65
CA ASN A 192 59.54 -16.77 -3.82
C ASN A 192 60.54 -17.50 -2.90
N GLN A 193 60.17 -17.76 -1.63
CA GLN A 193 61.00 -18.57 -0.72
C GLN A 193 61.17 -20.01 -1.23
N LYS A 194 60.09 -20.64 -1.70
CA LYS A 194 60.12 -21.98 -2.32
C LYS A 194 61.03 -22.00 -3.56
N LYS A 195 60.96 -20.98 -4.41
CA LYS A 195 61.82 -20.84 -5.60
C LYS A 195 63.30 -20.71 -5.22
N ALA A 196 63.63 -19.86 -4.25
CA ALA A 196 65.00 -19.73 -3.74
C ALA A 196 65.54 -21.02 -3.08
N LEU A 197 64.67 -21.80 -2.42
CA LEU A 197 65.03 -23.12 -1.88
C LEU A 197 65.28 -24.15 -2.99
N ILE A 198 64.50 -24.13 -4.07
CA ILE A 198 64.75 -24.98 -5.26
C ILE A 198 66.09 -24.62 -5.90
N GLU A 199 66.34 -23.34 -6.19
CA GLU A 199 67.60 -22.86 -6.77
C GLU A 199 68.82 -23.23 -5.89
N LYS A 200 68.66 -23.23 -4.56
CA LYS A 200 69.68 -23.71 -3.61
C LYS A 200 69.87 -25.23 -3.66
N CYS A 201 68.79 -26.01 -3.82
CA CYS A 201 68.88 -27.46 -3.98
C CYS A 201 69.57 -27.84 -5.29
N ASP A 202 69.22 -27.16 -6.40
CA ASP A 202 69.86 -27.34 -7.71
C ASP A 202 71.37 -27.05 -7.62
N LEU A 203 71.76 -25.96 -6.93
CA LEU A 203 73.17 -25.62 -6.71
C LEU A 203 73.91 -26.69 -5.88
N MET A 204 73.29 -27.22 -4.81
CA MET A 204 73.88 -28.32 -4.02
C MET A 204 73.99 -29.62 -4.85
N GLN A 205 73.00 -29.90 -5.71
CA GLN A 205 73.04 -31.05 -6.61
C GLN A 205 74.16 -30.91 -7.65
N GLN A 206 74.33 -29.72 -8.25
CA GLN A 206 75.45 -29.41 -9.16
C GLN A 206 76.81 -29.56 -8.47
N GLN A 207 76.95 -29.07 -7.23
CA GLN A 207 78.18 -29.26 -6.43
C GLN A 207 78.45 -30.76 -6.16
N SER A 208 77.43 -31.52 -5.76
CA SER A 208 77.55 -32.97 -5.53
C SER A 208 78.00 -33.74 -6.78
N LEU A 209 77.38 -33.46 -7.93
CA LEU A 209 77.79 -34.00 -9.23
C LEU A 209 79.23 -33.61 -9.60
N GLY A 210 79.64 -32.37 -9.30
CA GLY A 210 81.02 -31.89 -9.49
C GLY A 210 82.04 -32.67 -8.64
N TYR A 211 81.76 -32.88 -7.35
CA TYR A 211 82.60 -33.70 -6.48
C TYR A 211 82.64 -35.16 -6.94
N GLN A 212 81.51 -35.75 -7.34
CA GLN A 212 81.47 -37.13 -7.81
C GLN A 212 82.22 -37.32 -9.13
N ALA A 213 82.19 -36.33 -10.03
CA ALA A 213 83.03 -36.30 -11.23
C ALA A 213 84.54 -36.19 -10.88
N GLN A 214 84.90 -35.44 -9.84
CA GLN A 214 86.29 -35.34 -9.36
C GLN A 214 86.77 -36.67 -8.72
N LEU A 215 85.91 -37.34 -7.94
CA LEU A 215 86.19 -38.66 -7.36
C LEU A 215 86.33 -39.73 -8.44
N ASN A 216 85.46 -39.74 -9.46
CA ASN A 216 85.56 -40.66 -10.58
C ASN A 216 86.87 -40.44 -11.39
N LYS A 217 87.30 -39.19 -11.62
CA LYS A 217 88.60 -38.89 -12.23
C LYS A 217 89.79 -39.38 -11.41
N ARG A 218 89.73 -39.26 -10.07
CA ARG A 218 90.75 -39.83 -9.17
C ARG A 218 90.76 -41.36 -9.22
N ARG A 219 89.60 -42.01 -9.27
CA ARG A 219 89.51 -43.47 -9.41
C ARG A 219 90.12 -43.95 -10.73
N GLN A 220 89.77 -43.33 -11.85
CA GLN A 220 90.36 -43.63 -13.16
C GLN A 220 91.89 -43.42 -13.19
N MET A 221 92.41 -42.43 -12.47
CA MET A 221 93.85 -42.23 -12.32
C MET A 221 94.51 -43.37 -11.51
N MET A 222 93.88 -43.85 -10.43
CA MET A 222 94.36 -45.02 -9.69
C MET A 222 94.27 -46.31 -10.52
N GLU A 223 93.14 -46.57 -11.17
CA GLU A 223 92.93 -47.70 -12.09
C GLU A 223 93.93 -47.72 -13.26
N ASN A 224 94.42 -46.54 -13.68
CA ASN A 224 95.49 -46.43 -14.67
C ASN A 224 96.86 -46.76 -14.04
N LEU A 225 97.22 -46.12 -12.93
CA LEU A 225 98.49 -46.40 -12.24
C LEU A 225 98.60 -47.86 -11.79
N GLU A 226 97.52 -48.48 -11.32
CA GLU A 226 97.48 -49.91 -11.01
C GLU A 226 97.74 -50.78 -12.23
N ARG A 227 97.20 -50.41 -13.40
CA ARG A 227 97.45 -51.12 -14.67
C ARG A 227 98.86 -50.90 -15.20
N ASP A 228 99.42 -49.71 -14.99
CA ASP A 228 100.79 -49.38 -15.39
C ASP A 228 101.80 -50.14 -14.52
N HIS A 229 101.60 -50.18 -13.20
CA HIS A 229 102.38 -51.04 -12.29
C HIS A 229 102.17 -52.54 -12.59
N GLN A 230 100.97 -52.99 -12.97
CA GLN A 230 100.74 -54.39 -13.39
C GLN A 230 101.51 -54.72 -14.68
N GLN A 231 101.60 -53.78 -15.63
CA GLN A 231 102.43 -53.94 -16.84
C GLN A 231 103.91 -53.95 -16.51
N GLU A 232 104.39 -53.06 -15.63
CA GLU A 232 105.78 -53.03 -15.17
C GLU A 232 106.15 -54.33 -14.43
N MET A 233 105.32 -54.78 -13.49
CA MET A 233 105.49 -56.05 -12.79
C MET A 233 105.46 -57.24 -13.77
N ALA A 234 104.59 -57.25 -14.78
CA ALA A 234 104.58 -58.30 -15.80
C ALA A 234 105.85 -58.27 -16.69
N GLN A 235 106.38 -57.09 -17.01
CA GLN A 235 107.65 -56.93 -17.71
C GLN A 235 108.84 -57.37 -16.86
N LEU A 236 108.81 -57.13 -15.55
CA LEU A 236 109.83 -57.58 -14.60
C LEU A 236 109.78 -59.10 -14.39
N HIS A 237 108.60 -59.71 -14.24
CA HIS A 237 108.47 -61.17 -14.23
C HIS A 237 108.98 -61.77 -15.54
N SER A 238 108.56 -61.26 -16.70
CA SER A 238 109.06 -61.75 -17.99
C SER A 238 110.57 -61.56 -18.21
N GLN A 239 111.21 -60.60 -17.54
CA GLN A 239 112.68 -60.46 -17.49
C GLN A 239 113.32 -61.45 -16.52
N LEU A 240 112.70 -61.68 -15.36
CA LEU A 240 113.12 -62.68 -14.38
C LEU A 240 113.03 -64.09 -14.96
N ASP A 241 111.95 -64.42 -15.66
CA ASP A 241 111.73 -65.70 -16.33
C ASP A 241 112.79 -65.92 -17.42
N ARG A 242 113.09 -64.92 -18.24
CA ARG A 242 114.19 -65.00 -19.24
C ARG A 242 115.57 -65.15 -18.61
N ALA A 243 115.88 -64.36 -17.58
CA ALA A 243 117.14 -64.50 -16.85
C ALA A 243 117.23 -65.83 -16.10
N LYS A 244 116.08 -66.43 -15.73
CA LYS A 244 115.99 -67.76 -15.15
C LYS A 244 116.14 -68.85 -16.21
N ASP A 245 115.56 -68.72 -17.39
CA ASP A 245 115.80 -69.66 -18.51
C ASP A 245 117.28 -69.64 -18.93
N ASP A 246 117.92 -68.46 -18.94
CA ASP A 246 119.38 -68.32 -19.12
C ASP A 246 120.16 -69.00 -17.98
N CYS A 247 119.74 -68.81 -16.72
CA CYS A 247 120.37 -69.44 -15.55
C CYS A 247 120.19 -70.97 -15.54
N ASP A 248 118.98 -71.48 -15.75
CA ASP A 248 118.65 -72.90 -15.81
C ASP A 248 119.42 -73.56 -17.00
N GLY A 249 119.58 -72.84 -18.12
CA GLY A 249 120.46 -73.23 -19.21
C GLY A 249 121.94 -73.31 -18.84
N THR A 250 122.44 -72.43 -17.96
CA THR A 250 123.78 -72.61 -17.35
C THR A 250 123.79 -73.72 -16.30
N GLU A 251 122.70 -73.94 -15.56
CA GLU A 251 122.63 -74.99 -14.55
C GLU A 251 122.66 -76.38 -15.20
N ASP A 252 122.03 -76.59 -16.37
CA ASP A 252 122.18 -77.81 -17.16
C ASP A 252 123.65 -78.07 -17.53
N THR A 253 124.41 -77.03 -17.92
CA THR A 253 125.87 -77.18 -18.18
C THR A 253 126.68 -77.48 -16.91
N VAL A 254 126.24 -77.01 -15.73
CA VAL A 254 126.89 -77.27 -14.44
C VAL A 254 126.52 -78.67 -13.90
N GLN A 255 125.27 -79.11 -14.05
CA GLN A 255 124.82 -80.45 -13.67
C GLN A 255 125.39 -81.53 -14.60
N GLN A 256 125.82 -81.19 -15.82
CA GLN A 256 126.61 -82.10 -16.65
C GLN A 256 128.01 -82.38 -16.05
N TYR A 257 128.60 -81.45 -15.28
CA TYR A 257 129.88 -81.67 -14.58
C TYR A 257 129.74 -82.31 -13.19
N LEU A 258 128.60 -82.18 -12.51
CA LEU A 258 128.39 -82.67 -11.13
C LEU A 258 127.85 -84.11 -11.02
N LYS A 259 127.95 -84.93 -12.08
CA LYS A 259 127.31 -86.26 -12.16
C LYS A 259 128.24 -87.47 -12.00
N LEU A 260 129.46 -87.29 -11.45
CA LEU A 260 130.37 -88.38 -11.07
C LEU A 260 131.14 -88.06 -9.76
N GLY A 261 131.06 -88.97 -8.76
CA GLY A 261 131.81 -88.88 -7.49
C GLY A 261 130.94 -88.56 -6.26
N SER A 262 130.19 -89.50 -5.68
CA SER A 262 130.61 -90.53 -4.71
C SER A 262 131.03 -90.06 -3.30
N LYS A 263 130.12 -90.32 -2.33
CA LYS A 263 130.35 -90.77 -0.93
C LYS A 263 131.34 -90.00 -0.01
N SER A 264 130.82 -89.41 1.09
CA SER A 264 131.23 -89.79 2.46
C SER A 264 130.35 -89.16 3.57
N ASP A 265 129.58 -90.00 4.25
CA ASP A 265 129.58 -90.17 5.72
C ASP A 265 130.20 -89.08 6.65
N HIS A 266 129.40 -88.49 7.57
CA HIS A 266 129.50 -88.66 9.06
C HIS A 266 128.90 -87.55 9.99
N ARG A 267 128.00 -87.97 10.91
CA ARG A 267 128.04 -87.80 12.39
C ARG A 267 128.04 -86.40 13.11
N ALA A 268 126.88 -86.01 13.65
CA ALA A 268 126.62 -85.37 14.99
C ALA A 268 125.09 -85.09 15.11
N GLU A 269 124.32 -85.34 16.17
CA GLU A 269 124.49 -85.69 17.61
C GLU A 269 124.85 -84.53 18.57
N ILE A 270 124.35 -84.58 19.82
CA ILE A 270 124.43 -83.57 20.94
C ILE A 270 123.39 -82.44 20.83
N SER A 271 122.58 -82.11 21.87
CA SER A 271 122.32 -82.78 23.16
C SER A 271 120.97 -82.38 23.77
N GLY A 272 120.28 -83.34 24.41
CA GLY A 272 119.31 -83.05 25.47
C GLY A 272 119.86 -83.47 26.82
N ASN A 273 119.80 -82.59 27.83
CA ASN A 273 120.34 -82.86 29.18
C ASN A 273 119.22 -83.15 30.19
N ILE A 274 118.98 -84.44 30.45
CA ILE A 274 118.18 -84.90 31.60
C ILE A 274 119.12 -85.08 32.79
N VAL A 275 118.93 -84.29 33.85
CA VAL A 275 119.68 -84.46 35.10
C VAL A 275 118.72 -84.88 36.21
N ARG A 276 118.86 -86.14 36.67
CA ARG A 276 118.23 -86.59 37.92
C ARG A 276 119.19 -86.31 39.08
N TYR A 277 118.71 -85.60 40.11
CA TYR A 277 119.31 -85.66 41.44
C TYR A 277 118.30 -86.23 42.42
N GLY A 278 118.67 -87.34 43.06
CA GLY A 278 117.86 -87.96 44.11
C GLY A 278 118.32 -87.54 45.52
N ALA A 279 117.39 -87.66 46.47
CA ALA A 279 117.66 -87.89 47.89
C ALA A 279 118.79 -87.09 48.57
N LEU A 280 118.55 -85.81 48.86
CA LEU A 280 119.15 -85.13 50.01
C LEU A 280 118.07 -84.38 50.80
N ALA A 281 117.94 -84.68 52.09
CA ALA A 281 117.02 -83.97 52.99
C ALA A 281 117.49 -82.52 53.19
N PRO A 282 116.69 -81.48 52.89
CA PRO A 282 117.16 -80.11 52.97
C PRO A 282 117.39 -79.62 54.40
N ARG A 283 118.45 -78.85 54.62
CA ARG A 283 118.62 -78.07 55.86
C ARG A 283 117.46 -77.06 56.00
N PRO A 284 116.92 -76.82 57.22
CA PRO A 284 115.67 -76.07 57.40
C PRO A 284 115.64 -74.67 56.77
N GLU A 285 116.78 -73.96 56.73
CA GLU A 285 116.86 -72.57 56.27
C GLU A 285 116.59 -72.42 54.77
N ARG A 286 117.18 -73.28 53.92
CA ARG A 286 116.93 -73.23 52.47
C ARG A 286 115.50 -73.62 52.12
N MET A 287 114.92 -74.56 52.87
CA MET A 287 113.50 -74.92 52.72
C MET A 287 112.60 -73.73 53.10
N ARG A 288 112.88 -73.04 54.21
CA ARG A 288 112.17 -71.82 54.62
C ARG A 288 112.24 -70.71 53.57
N VAL A 289 113.41 -70.43 53.00
CA VAL A 289 113.56 -69.41 51.94
C VAL A 289 112.77 -69.78 50.68
N TYR A 290 112.85 -71.04 50.22
CA TYR A 290 112.07 -71.48 49.05
C TYR A 290 110.56 -71.37 49.28
N PHE A 291 110.04 -71.82 50.42
CA PHE A 291 108.62 -71.66 50.75
C PHE A 291 108.22 -70.19 50.88
N MET A 292 109.05 -69.35 51.50
CA MET A 292 108.79 -67.91 51.65
C MET A 292 108.75 -67.18 50.30
N CYS A 293 109.67 -67.49 49.37
CA CYS A 293 109.62 -66.94 48.01
C CYS A 293 108.38 -67.43 47.24
N ARG A 294 108.03 -68.72 47.33
CA ARG A 294 106.84 -69.26 46.67
C ARG A 294 105.54 -68.68 47.22
N LEU A 295 105.44 -68.51 48.54
CA LEU A 295 104.32 -67.82 49.19
C LEU A 295 104.25 -66.34 48.79
N LYS A 296 105.39 -65.66 48.70
CA LYS A 296 105.44 -64.26 48.24
C LYS A 296 104.92 -64.13 46.80
N SER A 297 105.43 -64.91 45.85
CA SER A 297 104.97 -64.81 44.45
C SER A 297 103.50 -65.20 44.29
N SER A 298 103.02 -66.22 45.02
CA SER A 298 101.60 -66.59 45.03
C SER A 298 100.71 -65.50 45.66
N LEU A 299 101.20 -64.76 46.65
CA LEU A 299 100.51 -63.59 47.21
C LEU A 299 100.52 -62.41 46.24
N GLU A 300 101.63 -62.16 45.53
CA GLU A 300 101.72 -61.12 44.50
C GLU A 300 100.78 -61.40 43.32
N GLU A 301 100.70 -62.66 42.88
CA GLU A 301 99.77 -63.16 41.86
C GLU A 301 98.29 -63.01 42.28
N ALA A 302 97.97 -63.41 43.52
CA ALA A 302 96.64 -63.21 44.09
C ALA A 302 96.27 -61.72 44.23
N LEU A 303 97.24 -60.85 44.55
CA LEU A 303 97.05 -59.40 44.62
C LEU A 303 96.90 -58.75 43.24
N SER A 304 97.56 -59.25 42.18
CA SER A 304 97.28 -58.80 40.81
C SER A 304 95.89 -59.23 40.35
N SER A 305 95.50 -60.49 40.56
CA SER A 305 94.16 -60.97 40.17
C SER A 305 93.04 -60.25 40.94
N ASN A 306 93.24 -59.93 42.22
CA ASN A 306 92.30 -59.13 43.00
C ASN A 306 92.18 -57.68 42.47
N ARG A 307 93.28 -57.05 42.04
CA ARG A 307 93.25 -55.72 41.39
C ARG A 307 92.53 -55.73 40.04
N GLU A 308 92.73 -56.79 39.25
CA GLU A 308 92.04 -57.01 37.98
C GLU A 308 90.53 -57.17 38.21
N GLN A 309 90.13 -58.06 39.12
CA GLN A 309 88.73 -58.21 39.56
C GLN A 309 88.12 -56.91 40.09
N ALA A 310 88.86 -56.10 40.85
CA ALA A 310 88.41 -54.79 41.31
C ALA A 310 88.21 -53.79 40.16
N SER A 311 89.05 -53.85 39.12
CA SER A 311 88.89 -53.05 37.91
C SER A 311 87.66 -53.50 37.09
N ASP A 312 87.43 -54.81 36.96
CA ASP A 312 86.27 -55.34 36.26
C ASP A 312 84.95 -55.02 36.99
N ILE A 313 84.94 -55.11 38.32
CA ILE A 313 83.81 -54.67 39.15
C ILE A 313 83.55 -53.16 38.95
N ALA A 314 84.59 -52.33 38.87
CA ALA A 314 84.42 -50.90 38.60
C ALA A 314 83.89 -50.63 37.18
N ASN A 315 84.39 -51.33 36.16
CA ASN A 315 83.92 -51.25 34.78
C ASN A 315 82.43 -51.65 34.66
N LEU A 316 82.04 -52.77 35.29
CA LEU A 316 80.65 -53.25 35.32
C LEU A 316 79.73 -52.31 36.08
N GLN A 317 80.19 -51.67 37.17
CA GLN A 317 79.42 -50.62 37.85
C GLN A 317 79.21 -49.39 36.97
N ASP A 318 80.21 -49.01 36.17
CA ASP A 318 80.12 -47.91 35.22
C ASP A 318 79.18 -48.21 34.04
N GLU A 319 79.23 -49.43 33.52
CA GLU A 319 78.29 -49.89 32.48
C GLU A 319 76.85 -49.96 33.00
N LEU A 320 76.64 -50.51 34.20
CA LEU A 320 75.33 -50.56 34.85
C LEU A 320 74.79 -49.13 35.12
N ARG A 321 75.64 -48.19 35.55
CA ARG A 321 75.28 -46.76 35.64
C ARG A 321 74.84 -46.19 34.29
N ARG A 322 75.60 -46.42 33.21
CA ARG A 322 75.27 -45.94 31.86
C ARG A 322 73.96 -46.54 31.33
N ILE A 323 73.71 -47.82 31.58
CA ILE A 323 72.46 -48.50 31.22
C ILE A 323 71.30 -47.87 32.00
N HIS A 324 71.43 -47.66 33.31
CA HIS A 324 70.37 -47.05 34.13
C HIS A 324 70.04 -45.61 33.69
N SER A 325 71.05 -44.76 33.43
CA SER A 325 70.85 -43.42 32.85
C SER A 325 70.44 -43.42 31.37
N SER A 326 70.41 -44.58 30.70
CA SER A 326 69.78 -44.72 29.38
C SER A 326 68.34 -45.22 29.50
N PHE A 327 68.04 -46.05 30.49
CA PHE A 327 66.70 -46.53 30.80
C PHE A 327 65.81 -45.38 31.29
N GLN A 328 66.28 -44.57 32.24
CA GLN A 328 65.54 -43.41 32.75
C GLN A 328 65.13 -42.44 31.63
N ARG A 329 66.02 -42.16 30.67
CA ARG A 329 65.68 -41.30 29.51
C ARG A 329 64.63 -41.92 28.59
N LEU A 330 64.61 -43.25 28.45
CA LEU A 330 63.56 -43.95 27.70
C LEU A 330 62.23 -43.99 28.47
N GLU A 331 62.24 -43.95 29.80
CA GLU A 331 61.04 -43.74 30.61
C GLU A 331 60.51 -42.31 30.44
N GLU A 332 61.37 -41.29 30.54
CA GLU A 332 61.04 -39.88 30.32
C GLU A 332 60.50 -39.62 28.88
N GLU A 333 61.12 -40.23 27.86
CA GLU A 333 60.63 -40.18 26.46
C GLU A 333 59.27 -40.89 26.30
N ASN A 334 59.03 -41.99 27.01
CA ASN A 334 57.75 -42.72 26.98
C ASN A 334 56.63 -41.96 27.70
N GLU A 335 56.91 -41.32 28.84
CA GLU A 335 55.96 -40.42 29.51
C GLU A 335 55.58 -39.23 28.63
N HIS A 336 56.56 -38.60 27.96
CA HIS A 336 56.29 -37.52 26.99
C HIS A 336 55.39 -38.00 25.83
N LEU A 337 55.69 -39.17 25.25
CA LEU A 337 54.88 -39.74 24.16
C LEU A 337 53.45 -40.08 24.60
N GLN A 338 53.26 -40.51 25.85
CA GLN A 338 51.92 -40.74 26.42
C GLN A 338 51.14 -39.43 26.61
N MET A 339 51.80 -38.37 27.09
CA MET A 339 51.18 -37.04 27.18
C MET A 339 50.80 -36.47 25.80
N GLU A 340 51.66 -36.65 24.79
CA GLU A 340 51.37 -36.20 23.44
C GLU A 340 50.22 -37.01 22.80
N LEU A 341 50.15 -38.33 23.04
CA LEU A 341 49.06 -39.18 22.56
C LEU A 341 47.73 -38.81 23.22
N GLN A 342 47.72 -38.57 24.54
CA GLN A 342 46.54 -38.08 25.26
C GLN A 342 46.06 -36.73 24.71
N ALA A 343 46.98 -35.78 24.45
CA ALA A 343 46.64 -34.48 23.87
C ALA A 343 46.08 -34.60 22.44
N ARG A 344 46.61 -35.52 21.62
CA ARG A 344 46.06 -35.84 20.29
C ARG A 344 44.66 -36.45 20.39
N ASP A 345 44.42 -37.33 21.36
CA ASP A 345 43.11 -37.93 21.61
C ASP A 345 42.08 -36.89 22.10
N ASP A 346 42.48 -35.91 22.91
CA ASP A 346 41.60 -34.79 23.30
C ASP A 346 41.28 -33.86 22.12
N LEU A 347 42.24 -33.60 21.23
CA LEU A 347 42.00 -32.87 19.98
C LEU A 347 41.06 -33.64 19.03
N ILE A 348 41.18 -34.96 18.94
CA ILE A 348 40.27 -35.81 18.16
C ILE A 348 38.86 -35.80 18.77
N ARG A 349 38.74 -35.85 20.11
CA ARG A 349 37.44 -35.71 20.80
C ARG A 349 36.80 -34.35 20.51
N ALA A 350 37.55 -33.25 20.60
CA ALA A 350 37.06 -31.91 20.30
C ALA A 350 36.58 -31.79 18.84
N ALA A 351 37.41 -32.21 17.87
CA ALA A 351 37.05 -32.15 16.45
C ALA A 351 35.82 -33.03 16.10
N ALA A 352 35.65 -34.19 16.76
CA ALA A 352 34.47 -35.02 16.59
C ALA A 352 33.20 -34.39 17.17
N GLU A 353 33.32 -33.66 18.29
CA GLU A 353 32.21 -32.91 18.89
C GLU A 353 31.83 -31.68 18.06
N ASP A 354 32.81 -30.92 17.56
CA ASP A 354 32.57 -29.82 16.60
C ASP A 354 31.87 -30.33 15.33
N GLN A 355 32.32 -31.47 14.78
CA GLN A 355 31.68 -32.11 13.63
C GLN A 355 30.24 -32.56 13.96
N ARG A 356 29.98 -33.06 15.18
CA ARG A 356 28.63 -33.42 15.64
C ARG A 356 27.73 -32.19 15.73
N GLN A 357 28.21 -31.11 16.35
CA GLN A 357 27.50 -29.83 16.47
C GLN A 357 27.18 -29.24 15.08
N HIS A 358 28.14 -29.24 14.15
CA HIS A 358 27.91 -28.84 12.77
C HIS A 358 26.86 -29.72 12.06
N SER A 359 26.86 -31.04 12.28
CA SER A 359 25.85 -31.94 11.71
C SER A 359 24.44 -31.67 12.27
N GLU A 360 24.33 -31.39 13.57
CA GLU A 360 23.05 -31.01 14.18
C GLU A 360 22.56 -29.66 13.67
N ASP A 361 23.44 -28.66 13.53
CA ASP A 361 23.05 -27.32 13.07
C ASP A 361 22.71 -27.29 11.58
N MET A 362 23.37 -28.13 10.75
CA MET A 362 22.92 -28.40 9.38
C MET A 362 21.53 -29.02 9.36
N SER A 363 21.24 -30.02 10.22
CA SER A 363 19.90 -30.63 10.30
C SER A 363 18.82 -29.61 10.73
N LYS A 364 19.13 -28.73 11.68
CA LYS A 364 18.25 -27.62 12.11
C LYS A 364 18.02 -26.61 10.96
N LEU A 365 19.04 -26.35 10.13
CA LEU A 365 18.91 -25.48 8.96
C LEU A 365 18.07 -26.12 7.84
N GLU A 366 18.20 -27.44 7.61
CA GLU A 366 17.38 -28.20 6.68
C GLU A 366 15.91 -28.23 7.09
N GLU A 367 15.60 -28.48 8.37
CA GLU A 367 14.24 -28.38 8.90
C GLU A 367 13.67 -26.95 8.73
N ASN A 368 14.46 -25.93 9.04
CA ASN A 368 14.08 -24.53 8.84
C ASN A 368 13.85 -24.17 7.35
N LEU A 369 14.55 -24.83 6.42
CA LEU A 369 14.33 -24.66 4.98
C LEU A 369 13.02 -25.33 4.54
N ILE A 370 12.76 -26.56 4.99
CA ILE A 370 11.52 -27.30 4.71
C ILE A 370 10.30 -26.51 5.22
N LEU A 371 10.36 -25.95 6.44
CA LEU A 371 9.28 -25.12 6.99
C LEU A 371 9.07 -23.82 6.20
N LYS A 372 10.13 -23.20 5.67
CA LYS A 372 10.03 -22.02 4.80
C LYS A 372 9.43 -22.36 3.44
N ASP A 373 9.84 -23.48 2.83
CA ASP A 373 9.28 -23.94 1.56
C ASP A 373 7.81 -24.36 1.68
N GLU A 374 7.40 -24.92 2.82
CA GLU A 374 5.99 -25.14 3.16
C GLU A 374 5.22 -23.81 3.26
N ALA A 375 5.73 -22.84 4.02
CA ALA A 375 5.10 -21.52 4.13
C ALA A 375 5.00 -20.80 2.77
N ILE A 376 6.05 -20.84 1.94
CA ILE A 376 6.05 -20.30 0.57
C ILE A 376 5.00 -21.00 -0.31
N ARG A 377 4.82 -22.32 -0.15
CA ARG A 377 3.79 -23.10 -0.88
C ARG A 377 2.38 -22.70 -0.42
N GLN A 378 2.15 -22.57 0.88
CA GLN A 378 0.88 -22.12 1.44
C GLN A 378 0.52 -20.69 1.03
N LEU A 379 1.49 -19.77 0.97
CA LEU A 379 1.29 -18.41 0.45
C LEU A 379 0.97 -18.41 -1.05
N LYS A 380 1.68 -19.20 -1.86
CA LYS A 380 1.39 -19.37 -3.31
C LYS A 380 0.01 -19.98 -3.54
N ASP A 381 -0.42 -20.92 -2.71
CA ASP A 381 -1.74 -21.53 -2.79
C ASP A 381 -2.85 -20.62 -2.28
N GLY A 382 -2.60 -19.86 -1.21
CA GLY A 382 -3.50 -18.82 -0.71
C GLY A 382 -3.75 -17.75 -1.78
N GLY A 383 -2.68 -17.19 -2.35
CA GLY A 383 -2.75 -16.22 -3.44
C GLY A 383 -3.50 -16.75 -4.67
N ARG A 384 -3.21 -17.98 -5.11
CA ARG A 384 -3.94 -18.62 -6.22
C ARG A 384 -5.42 -18.87 -5.89
N ARG A 385 -5.79 -19.12 -4.62
CA ARG A 385 -7.19 -19.25 -4.20
C ARG A 385 -7.91 -17.91 -4.20
N THR A 386 -7.31 -16.84 -3.66
CA THR A 386 -7.91 -15.50 -3.68
C THR A 386 -8.04 -14.96 -5.10
N GLU A 387 -7.00 -15.09 -5.92
CA GLU A 387 -7.04 -14.76 -7.35
C GLU A 387 -8.15 -15.52 -8.09
N ASN A 388 -8.32 -16.82 -7.83
CA ASN A 388 -9.38 -17.62 -8.46
C ASN A 388 -10.79 -17.18 -8.04
N ILE A 389 -10.99 -16.76 -6.78
CA ILE A 389 -12.25 -16.21 -6.28
C ILE A 389 -12.53 -14.84 -6.91
N GLU A 390 -11.53 -13.97 -7.01
CA GLU A 390 -11.66 -12.63 -7.58
C GLU A 390 -11.89 -12.68 -9.10
N ILE A 391 -11.18 -13.55 -9.82
CA ILE A 391 -11.44 -13.83 -11.25
C ILE A 391 -12.85 -14.38 -11.47
N LYS A 392 -13.38 -15.21 -10.55
CA LYS A 392 -14.78 -15.69 -10.63
C LYS A 392 -15.77 -14.56 -10.42
N ARG A 393 -15.55 -13.70 -9.42
CA ARG A 393 -16.36 -12.51 -9.16
C ARG A 393 -16.37 -11.56 -10.36
N LEU A 394 -15.20 -11.14 -10.85
CA LEU A 394 -15.07 -10.23 -11.99
C LEU A 394 -15.69 -10.80 -13.28
N LYS A 395 -15.66 -12.12 -13.47
CA LYS A 395 -16.37 -12.78 -14.60
C LYS A 395 -17.89 -12.73 -14.46
N GLU A 396 -18.41 -12.78 -13.23
CA GLU A 396 -19.85 -12.68 -12.95
C GLU A 396 -20.32 -11.22 -13.04
N ASP A 397 -19.56 -10.27 -12.50
CA ASP A 397 -19.82 -8.83 -12.62
C ASP A 397 -19.80 -8.37 -14.11
N LEU A 398 -18.89 -8.94 -14.92
CA LEU A 398 -18.89 -8.74 -16.37
C LEU A 398 -20.09 -9.42 -17.06
N ARG A 399 -20.60 -10.54 -16.52
CA ARG A 399 -21.77 -11.26 -17.05
C ARG A 399 -23.06 -10.49 -16.79
N THR A 400 -23.23 -9.90 -15.60
CA THR A 400 -24.40 -9.07 -15.26
C THR A 400 -24.40 -7.78 -16.07
N SER A 401 -23.29 -7.04 -16.09
CA SER A 401 -23.18 -5.80 -16.88
C SER A 401 -23.46 -6.03 -18.37
N ARG A 402 -23.04 -7.16 -18.95
CA ARG A 402 -23.38 -7.51 -20.34
C ARG A 402 -24.88 -7.77 -20.55
N LEU A 403 -25.59 -8.31 -19.57
CA LEU A 403 -27.06 -8.49 -19.64
C LEU A 403 -27.80 -7.16 -19.47
N GLU A 404 -27.32 -6.27 -18.60
CA GLU A 404 -27.85 -4.91 -18.43
C GLU A 404 -27.71 -4.11 -19.74
N ILE A 405 -26.53 -4.14 -20.37
CA ILE A 405 -26.28 -3.50 -21.67
C ILE A 405 -27.23 -4.08 -22.75
N GLN A 406 -27.46 -5.40 -22.78
CA GLN A 406 -28.43 -5.99 -23.72
C GLN A 406 -29.87 -5.52 -23.42
N SER A 407 -30.28 -5.49 -22.16
CA SER A 407 -31.61 -5.02 -21.76
C SER A 407 -31.82 -3.53 -22.12
N HIS A 408 -30.79 -2.70 -22.01
CA HIS A 408 -30.83 -1.31 -22.45
C HIS A 408 -30.88 -1.19 -23.98
N LEU A 409 -30.17 -2.04 -24.72
CA LEU A 409 -30.21 -2.08 -26.18
C LEU A 409 -31.60 -2.47 -26.70
N ASP A 410 -32.20 -3.53 -26.12
CA ASP A 410 -33.55 -3.99 -26.46
C ASP A 410 -34.60 -2.91 -26.14
N THR A 411 -34.47 -2.23 -25.00
CA THR A 411 -35.32 -1.11 -24.60
C THR A 411 -35.17 0.09 -25.55
N SER A 412 -33.94 0.42 -25.95
CA SER A 412 -33.67 1.49 -26.92
C SER A 412 -34.24 1.18 -28.30
N GLN A 413 -34.18 -0.09 -28.73
CA GLN A 413 -34.81 -0.55 -29.96
C GLN A 413 -36.35 -0.44 -29.89
N TYR A 414 -36.97 -0.80 -28.76
CA TYR A 414 -38.40 -0.58 -28.55
C TYR A 414 -38.78 0.90 -28.64
N GLN A 415 -38.06 1.78 -27.94
CA GLN A 415 -38.29 3.24 -27.98
C GLN A 415 -38.12 3.80 -29.41
N LYS A 416 -37.10 3.36 -30.15
CA LYS A 416 -36.87 3.74 -31.55
C LYS A 416 -38.02 3.33 -32.47
N ASN A 417 -38.59 2.15 -32.25
CA ASN A 417 -39.76 1.67 -33.00
C ASN A 417 -41.00 2.53 -32.70
N GLU A 418 -41.26 2.86 -31.43
CA GLU A 418 -42.41 3.71 -31.08
C GLU A 418 -42.25 5.15 -31.57
N VAL A 419 -41.04 5.74 -31.49
CA VAL A 419 -40.76 7.06 -32.10
C VAL A 419 -41.00 7.04 -33.62
N SER A 420 -40.63 5.95 -34.31
CA SER A 420 -40.94 5.78 -35.74
C SER A 420 -42.45 5.69 -36.01
N HIS A 421 -43.19 4.96 -35.19
CA HIS A 421 -44.64 4.83 -35.26
C HIS A 421 -45.35 6.18 -35.00
N LEU A 422 -44.99 6.90 -33.93
CA LEU A 422 -45.50 8.23 -33.62
C LEU A 422 -45.16 9.25 -34.71
N THR A 423 -43.95 9.21 -35.27
CA THR A 423 -43.55 10.05 -36.41
C THR A 423 -44.46 9.79 -37.62
N LYS A 424 -44.75 8.52 -37.92
CA LYS A 424 -45.65 8.14 -39.02
C LYS A 424 -47.08 8.64 -38.79
N ARG A 425 -47.61 8.52 -37.55
CA ARG A 425 -48.94 9.04 -37.18
C ARG A 425 -49.01 10.57 -37.26
N LEU A 426 -47.96 11.26 -36.80
CA LEU A 426 -47.86 12.71 -36.91
C LEU A 426 -47.84 13.16 -38.38
N GLU A 427 -47.08 12.49 -39.24
CA GLU A 427 -47.03 12.84 -40.67
C GLU A 427 -48.37 12.56 -41.37
N GLN A 428 -49.06 11.47 -41.03
CA GLN A 428 -50.43 11.23 -41.48
C GLN A 428 -51.36 12.38 -41.08
N SER A 429 -51.35 12.81 -39.81
CA SER A 429 -52.15 13.93 -39.32
C SER A 429 -51.79 15.26 -40.01
N LYS A 430 -50.51 15.55 -40.28
CA LYS A 430 -50.12 16.72 -41.09
C LYS A 430 -50.70 16.67 -42.50
N THR A 431 -50.69 15.51 -43.17
CA THR A 431 -51.29 15.38 -44.51
C THR A 431 -52.81 15.52 -44.50
N GLU A 432 -53.47 15.19 -43.39
CA GLU A 432 -54.90 15.38 -43.18
C GLU A 432 -55.24 16.85 -42.92
N ILE A 433 -54.52 17.52 -42.02
CA ILE A 433 -54.62 18.98 -41.80
C ILE A 433 -54.37 19.74 -43.11
N SER A 434 -53.39 19.33 -43.91
CA SER A 434 -53.09 19.97 -45.21
C SER A 434 -54.24 19.83 -46.21
N LYS A 435 -55.00 18.72 -46.20
CA LYS A 435 -56.20 18.53 -47.03
C LYS A 435 -57.35 19.39 -46.53
N LEU A 436 -57.64 19.34 -45.23
CA LEU A 436 -58.69 20.14 -44.61
C LEU A 436 -58.45 21.65 -44.80
N GLN A 437 -57.20 22.09 -44.72
CA GLN A 437 -56.82 23.48 -44.99
C GLN A 437 -56.97 23.86 -46.47
N ALA A 438 -56.69 22.96 -47.41
CA ALA A 438 -56.96 23.17 -48.84
C ALA A 438 -58.47 23.21 -49.16
N GLU A 439 -59.26 22.35 -48.52
CA GLU A 439 -60.73 22.35 -48.60
C GLU A 439 -61.33 23.62 -47.99
N LEU A 440 -60.79 24.10 -46.87
CA LEU A 440 -61.16 25.38 -46.27
C LEU A 440 -60.85 26.56 -47.21
N THR A 441 -59.64 26.65 -47.78
CA THR A 441 -59.33 27.73 -48.74
C THR A 441 -60.24 27.69 -49.97
N ARG A 442 -60.61 26.49 -50.45
CA ARG A 442 -61.57 26.34 -51.55
C ARG A 442 -62.99 26.79 -51.15
N LYS A 443 -63.39 26.58 -49.89
CA LYS A 443 -64.66 27.07 -49.36
C LYS A 443 -64.65 28.59 -49.13
N ASP A 444 -63.54 29.16 -48.70
CA ASP A 444 -63.36 30.62 -48.63
C ASP A 444 -63.43 31.25 -50.03
N GLU A 445 -62.87 30.62 -51.06
CA GLU A 445 -62.99 31.04 -52.46
C GLU A 445 -64.43 30.92 -52.98
N GLU A 446 -65.16 29.85 -52.62
CA GLU A 446 -66.58 29.67 -52.97
C GLU A 446 -67.49 30.70 -52.27
N VAL A 447 -67.25 30.99 -50.99
CA VAL A 447 -67.95 32.04 -50.24
C VAL A 447 -67.64 33.42 -50.84
N LYS A 448 -66.37 33.74 -51.09
CA LYS A 448 -65.98 34.99 -51.78
C LYS A 448 -66.62 35.07 -53.16
N PHE A 449 -66.69 34.00 -53.93
CA PHE A 449 -67.38 34.02 -55.22
C PHE A 449 -68.88 34.35 -55.07
N ILE A 450 -69.55 33.80 -54.04
CA ILE A 450 -70.95 34.11 -53.72
C ILE A 450 -71.11 35.56 -53.22
N GLU A 451 -70.19 36.06 -52.40
CA GLU A 451 -70.18 37.45 -51.96
C GLU A 451 -69.94 38.42 -53.13
N GLU A 452 -68.89 38.17 -53.93
CA GLU A 452 -68.44 39.05 -55.01
C GLU A 452 -69.32 39.02 -56.26
N ASN A 453 -70.08 37.95 -56.48
CA ASN A 453 -71.09 37.88 -57.54
C ASN A 453 -72.48 38.07 -56.96
N ASN A 454 -73.03 37.10 -56.24
CA ASN A 454 -74.43 37.12 -55.82
C ASN A 454 -74.74 38.25 -54.84
N VAL A 455 -73.94 38.46 -53.79
CA VAL A 455 -74.23 39.52 -52.79
C VAL A 455 -73.90 40.91 -53.34
N LYS A 456 -72.78 41.10 -54.06
CA LYS A 456 -72.50 42.36 -54.76
C LYS A 456 -73.52 42.66 -55.86
N GLN A 457 -74.02 41.68 -56.59
CA GLN A 457 -75.10 41.88 -57.55
C GLN A 457 -76.41 42.22 -56.85
N LEU A 458 -76.82 41.49 -55.80
CA LEU A 458 -78.04 41.79 -55.05
C LEU A 458 -77.97 43.13 -54.30
N THR A 459 -76.78 43.54 -53.85
CA THR A 459 -76.57 44.89 -53.26
C THR A 459 -76.44 45.98 -54.31
N LEU A 460 -75.97 45.69 -55.53
CA LEU A 460 -76.03 46.59 -56.69
C LEU A 460 -77.45 46.70 -57.28
N GLU A 461 -78.26 45.65 -57.20
CA GLU A 461 -79.67 45.68 -57.56
C GLU A 461 -80.49 46.38 -56.46
N ASN A 462 -80.20 46.15 -55.18
CA ASN A 462 -80.73 46.97 -54.10
C ASN A 462 -80.22 48.41 -54.17
N SER A 463 -78.98 48.67 -54.61
CA SER A 463 -78.49 50.04 -54.79
C SER A 463 -79.17 50.67 -55.99
N LYS A 464 -79.37 49.98 -57.12
CA LYS A 464 -80.17 50.47 -58.27
C LYS A 464 -81.65 50.64 -57.95
N LEU A 465 -82.21 49.87 -57.00
CA LEU A 465 -83.58 50.08 -56.51
C LEU A 465 -83.64 51.27 -55.55
N LYS A 466 -82.68 51.41 -54.63
CA LYS A 466 -82.51 52.60 -53.78
C LYS A 466 -82.12 53.84 -54.58
N GLU A 467 -81.44 53.70 -55.70
CA GLU A 467 -81.01 54.76 -56.63
C GLU A 467 -82.12 55.05 -57.63
N ARG A 468 -83.04 54.12 -57.93
CA ARG A 468 -84.32 54.46 -58.56
C ARG A 468 -85.22 55.23 -57.60
N ILE A 469 -85.33 54.80 -56.34
CA ILE A 469 -85.98 55.58 -55.28
C ILE A 469 -85.25 56.91 -55.07
N SER A 470 -83.92 56.95 -55.20
CA SER A 470 -83.08 58.15 -55.13
C SER A 470 -82.80 58.78 -56.50
N THR A 471 -83.57 58.50 -57.55
CA THR A 471 -83.61 59.27 -58.81
C THR A 471 -85.04 59.52 -59.27
N GLU A 472 -85.99 58.94 -58.55
CA GLU A 472 -87.12 59.65 -57.98
C GLU A 472 -86.57 60.76 -57.04
N ASP A 473 -86.00 60.51 -55.86
CA ASP A 473 -85.54 61.60 -54.95
C ASP A 473 -84.42 62.48 -55.54
N ASP A 474 -83.37 61.97 -56.20
CA ASP A 474 -82.43 62.80 -57.00
C ASP A 474 -82.94 63.13 -58.41
N GLY A 475 -84.12 62.69 -58.80
CA GLY A 475 -84.93 63.44 -59.77
C GLY A 475 -85.37 64.77 -59.15
N HIS A 476 -85.84 64.73 -57.90
CA HIS A 476 -86.24 65.90 -57.11
C HIS A 476 -85.02 66.69 -56.51
N GLN A 477 -83.77 66.22 -56.70
CA GLN A 477 -82.56 66.74 -56.03
C GLN A 477 -81.31 66.87 -56.95
N ALA A 478 -81.23 66.24 -58.13
CA ALA A 478 -80.22 66.52 -59.16
C ALA A 478 -80.72 67.44 -60.28
N GLU A 479 -82.04 67.65 -60.40
CA GLU A 479 -82.61 68.92 -60.89
C GLU A 479 -82.00 70.13 -60.16
N LYS A 480 -81.54 69.96 -58.91
CA LYS A 480 -80.84 71.01 -58.15
C LYS A 480 -79.32 71.15 -58.42
N GLU A 481 -78.56 70.15 -58.94
CA GLU A 481 -77.09 70.04 -58.62
C GLU A 481 -75.99 69.44 -59.61
N GLY A 482 -76.23 68.72 -60.74
CA GLY A 482 -75.24 67.68 -61.27
C GLY A 482 -73.75 67.97 -61.80
N MET A 483 -72.59 67.23 -61.33
CA MET A 483 -71.03 67.33 -61.67
C MET A 483 -69.60 66.38 -61.54
N LYS A 484 -69.09 65.36 -60.69
CA LYS A 484 -67.59 65.16 -60.12
C LYS A 484 -66.49 63.85 -60.35
N GLN A 485 -65.06 63.74 -60.05
CA GLN A 485 -63.85 62.70 -60.44
C GLN A 485 -62.37 62.48 -59.58
N GLN A 486 -61.06 61.86 -59.78
CA GLN A 486 -60.16 60.50 -60.02
C GLN A 486 -58.44 60.39 -59.84
N ILE A 487 -57.53 59.26 -59.62
CA ILE A 487 -55.87 59.11 -59.60
C ILE A 487 -54.87 57.70 -59.50
N THR A 488 -53.41 57.58 -59.42
CA THR A 488 -52.28 56.36 -59.51
C THR A 488 -50.74 56.36 -58.78
N GLU A 489 -49.48 55.60 -58.75
CA GLU A 489 -48.49 54.40 -59.27
C GLU A 489 -46.87 54.08 -58.70
N PRO A 490 -46.04 52.87 -58.66
CA PRO A 490 -44.54 52.54 -58.06
C PRO A 490 -43.36 51.32 -58.43
N ARG A 491 -41.97 51.18 -58.01
CA ARG A 491 -40.67 50.20 -58.39
C ARG A 491 -39.40 49.74 -57.33
N VAL A 492 -38.10 49.05 -57.32
CA VAL A 492 -37.00 47.96 -57.90
C VAL A 492 -35.53 47.57 -57.05
N LYS A 493 -34.54 46.50 -57.21
CA LYS A 493 -33.19 45.99 -56.37
C LYS A 493 -31.87 44.98 -56.87
N ALA A 494 -30.65 44.57 -56.17
CA ALA A 494 -29.26 43.75 -56.58
C ALA A 494 -28.14 42.83 -55.62
N LYS A 495 -26.83 42.22 -55.96
CA LYS A 495 -25.71 41.22 -55.20
C LYS A 495 -24.06 40.84 -55.61
N LYS A 496 -23.02 40.09 -54.88
CA LYS A 496 -21.50 39.44 -55.23
C LYS A 496 -20.39 38.53 -54.25
N TRP A 497 -19.00 38.08 -54.50
CA TRP A 497 -17.95 36.92 -53.90
C TRP A 497 -16.22 36.90 -53.69
N ARG A 498 -15.30 35.80 -53.31
CA ARG A 498 -13.69 35.69 -52.83
C ARG A 498 -12.62 34.32 -52.69
N VAL A 499 -11.16 34.22 -52.53
CA VAL A 499 -10.01 33.00 -52.41
C VAL A 499 -8.34 33.18 -51.92
N LEU A 500 -7.07 32.44 -51.67
CA LEU A 500 -6.15 31.12 -51.22
C LEU A 500 -4.39 31.07 -51.05
N GLY A 501 -3.46 30.02 -50.58
CA GLY A 501 -1.80 29.88 -50.45
C GLY A 501 -0.72 28.64 -49.84
N SER A 502 0.75 28.52 -49.82
CA SER A 502 1.89 27.42 -49.23
C SER A 502 3.62 27.54 -49.36
N SER A 503 4.90 26.84 -49.03
CA SER A 503 5.87 25.69 -48.29
C SER A 503 7.61 25.73 -48.41
N LYS A 504 8.88 25.02 -48.06
CA LYS A 504 9.85 23.86 -47.33
C LYS A 504 11.59 23.79 -47.56
N VAL A 505 12.86 23.10 -47.16
CA VAL A 505 13.90 22.17 -46.22
C VAL A 505 15.60 22.05 -46.58
N GLY A 506 16.90 21.45 -46.17
CA GLY A 506 17.96 20.55 -45.24
C GLY A 506 19.65 20.34 -45.62
N ALA A 507 20.94 19.69 -45.21
CA ALA A 507 21.98 18.81 -44.24
C ALA A 507 23.70 18.66 -44.58
N CYS A 508 24.97 18.02 -44.16
CA CYS A 508 25.97 17.09 -43.19
C CYS A 508 27.72 16.89 -43.32
N ALA A 509 28.72 16.11 -42.56
CA ALA A 509 30.40 15.95 -42.59
C ALA A 509 31.51 14.82 -41.81
N TYR A 510 32.99 14.68 -41.87
CA TYR A 510 34.14 13.64 -41.23
C TYR A 510 35.89 13.73 -41.07
N THR A 511 36.90 12.75 -40.60
CA THR A 511 38.55 12.69 -40.22
C THR A 511 39.62 11.32 -40.28
N PRO A 512 40.95 10.82 -39.75
CA PRO A 512 42.46 11.01 -39.06
C PRO A 512 43.92 10.01 -39.21
N GLU A 513 45.18 9.99 -38.42
CA GLU A 513 46.49 8.97 -38.09
C GLU A 513 48.22 9.15 -38.30
N ILE A 514 49.53 8.53 -37.95
CA ILE A 514 50.55 7.56 -37.02
C ILE A 514 52.29 7.37 -37.22
N SER A 515 53.35 6.73 -36.40
CA SER A 515 55.01 6.52 -36.53
C SER A 515 56.19 5.55 -35.65
N SER A 516 57.67 5.42 -35.78
CA SER A 516 58.89 4.54 -35.03
C SER A 516 60.62 4.70 -35.23
N ALA A 517 61.94 4.12 -34.86
CA ALA A 517 62.96 3.06 -34.09
C ALA A 517 64.73 3.11 -33.99
N GLU A 518 65.75 2.21 -33.41
CA GLU A 518 67.41 2.25 -33.14
C GLU A 518 68.56 1.01 -32.72
N ASP A 519 70.05 0.98 -32.75
CA ASP A 519 71.28 0.13 -31.99
C ASP A 519 73.02 0.13 -32.20
N ARG A 520 74.09 -0.51 -31.40
CA ARG A 520 75.74 -0.53 -31.34
C ARG A 520 76.86 -1.52 -30.44
N LYS A 521 78.30 -1.81 -30.59
CA LYS A 521 79.45 -2.76 -29.81
C LYS A 521 81.20 -2.78 -29.89
N GLU A 522 82.23 -3.53 -29.15
CA GLU A 522 83.91 -3.54 -29.03
C GLU A 522 85.07 -4.73 -28.42
N LYS A 523 86.55 -4.73 -28.32
CA LYS A 523 87.81 -5.54 -27.48
C LYS A 523 89.47 -5.78 -27.95
N LYS A 524 90.76 -6.35 -27.47
CA LYS A 524 91.90 -6.75 -26.30
C LYS A 524 93.52 -7.41 -26.55
N THR A 525 94.70 -7.55 -25.67
CA THR A 525 96.30 -8.08 -25.83
C THR A 525 97.46 -8.75 -24.69
N ASN A 526 98.89 -9.15 -24.82
CA ASN A 526 100.14 -9.69 -23.82
C ASN A 526 101.80 -10.22 -24.15
N ASN A 527 103.02 -10.39 -23.31
CA ASN A 527 104.52 -11.19 -23.43
C ASN A 527 105.98 -11.17 -22.44
N ASP A 528 107.19 -12.05 -22.38
CA ASP A 528 108.82 -11.94 -21.92
C ASP A 528 110.02 -13.09 -21.31
N ARG A 529 111.51 -13.02 -21.32
CA ARG A 529 112.89 -13.45 -20.43
C ARG A 529 114.21 -14.61 -20.48
N LYS A 530 115.64 -14.53 -20.03
CA LYS A 530 116.88 -15.63 -19.66
C LYS A 530 118.65 -15.52 -19.63
N PHE A 531 119.73 -16.16 -18.80
CA PHE A 531 121.42 -16.38 -18.91
C PHE A 531 122.63 -17.00 -17.78
N ARG A 532 124.03 -17.50 -17.97
CA ARG A 532 125.45 -17.72 -17.07
C ARG A 532 126.65 -18.92 -17.21
N LEU A 533 127.96 -18.93 -16.63
CA LEU A 533 128.78 -20.00 -15.75
C LEU A 533 130.43 -20.20 -15.70
N VAL A 534 131.01 -20.99 -14.72
CA VAL A 534 132.38 -21.64 -14.42
C VAL A 534 133.50 -20.92 -13.59
N ARG A 535 133.59 -21.20 -12.26
CA ARG A 535 134.63 -20.67 -11.31
C ARG A 535 134.96 -21.71 -10.20
N SER A 536 135.56 -22.85 -10.56
CA SER A 536 134.90 -24.12 -10.21
C SER A 536 135.52 -25.13 -9.23
N SER A 537 136.84 -25.35 -9.13
CA SER A 537 137.36 -26.66 -8.64
C SER A 537 138.14 -26.69 -7.32
N ALA A 538 139.05 -25.75 -7.00
CA ALA A 538 139.53 -25.62 -5.61
C ALA A 538 138.36 -25.25 -4.67
N TRP A 539 137.35 -24.60 -5.26
CA TRP A 539 135.97 -24.46 -4.82
C TRP A 539 135.22 -25.82 -4.72
N HIS A 540 135.87 -26.92 -4.30
CA HIS A 540 135.24 -28.24 -4.08
C HIS A 540 135.54 -28.84 -2.70
N GLU A 541 136.76 -28.82 -2.17
CA GLU A 541 137.08 -29.54 -0.92
C GLU A 541 136.87 -28.70 0.34
N ASP A 542 137.41 -27.47 0.37
CA ASP A 542 136.98 -26.47 1.36
C ASP A 542 135.46 -26.27 1.26
N THR A 543 134.91 -26.25 0.05
CA THR A 543 133.45 -26.17 -0.13
C THR A 543 132.74 -27.50 0.15
N ALA A 544 133.41 -28.64 0.31
CA ALA A 544 132.80 -29.90 0.75
C ALA A 544 132.69 -29.94 2.26
N MET A 545 133.76 -29.65 3.01
CA MET A 545 133.70 -29.57 4.48
C MET A 545 132.88 -28.36 4.95
N ALA A 546 133.00 -27.21 4.26
CA ALA A 546 132.05 -26.12 4.45
C ALA A 546 130.64 -26.57 4.04
N SER A 547 130.41 -27.21 2.89
CA SER A 547 129.06 -27.68 2.51
C SER A 547 128.49 -28.70 3.50
N ILE A 548 129.28 -29.57 4.14
CA ILE A 548 128.77 -30.51 5.14
C ILE A 548 128.37 -29.77 6.41
N THR A 549 129.24 -28.89 6.92
CA THR A 549 128.97 -28.09 8.12
C THR A 549 127.82 -27.10 7.89
N GLU A 550 127.80 -26.46 6.73
CA GLU A 550 126.76 -25.56 6.27
C GLU A 550 125.46 -26.32 5.96
N ARG A 551 125.50 -27.56 5.43
CA ARG A 551 124.32 -28.42 5.27
C ARG A 551 123.75 -28.84 6.63
N ALA A 552 124.60 -29.11 7.64
CA ALA A 552 124.14 -29.36 9.00
C ALA A 552 123.50 -28.10 9.61
N GLN A 553 124.14 -26.94 9.51
CA GLN A 553 123.59 -25.65 9.99
C GLN A 553 122.34 -25.22 9.22
N ARG A 554 122.26 -25.47 7.90
CA ARG A 554 121.07 -25.31 7.07
C ARG A 554 119.98 -26.25 7.56
N MET A 555 120.22 -27.56 7.73
CA MET A 555 119.22 -28.49 8.26
C MET A 555 118.73 -28.10 9.66
N GLU A 556 119.61 -27.69 10.58
CA GLU A 556 119.15 -27.17 11.88
C GLU A 556 118.34 -25.89 11.76
N LYS A 557 118.73 -24.97 10.87
CA LYS A 557 118.00 -23.73 10.61
C LYS A 557 116.64 -24.02 9.96
N ASP A 558 116.59 -24.91 8.98
CA ASP A 558 115.40 -25.36 8.28
C ASP A 558 114.46 -26.10 9.23
N LEU A 559 114.99 -26.87 10.20
CA LEU A 559 114.21 -27.45 11.29
C LEU A 559 113.66 -26.40 12.25
N ARG A 560 114.47 -25.43 12.71
CA ARG A 560 113.98 -24.32 13.57
C ARG A 560 112.96 -23.43 12.83
N GLU A 561 113.17 -23.19 11.54
CA GLU A 561 112.19 -22.50 10.69
C GLU A 561 110.94 -23.36 10.49
N ALA A 562 111.05 -24.67 10.27
CA ALA A 562 109.90 -25.56 10.17
C ALA A 562 109.09 -25.62 11.47
N THR A 563 109.74 -25.68 12.64
CA THR A 563 109.09 -25.59 13.95
C THR A 563 108.36 -24.26 14.09
N THR A 564 109.03 -23.12 13.89
CA THR A 564 108.34 -21.83 14.02
C THR A 564 107.28 -21.58 12.92
N ARG A 565 107.37 -22.24 11.76
CA ARG A 565 106.29 -22.23 10.74
C ARG A 565 105.11 -23.07 11.23
N LEU A 566 105.35 -24.25 11.82
CA LEU A 566 104.32 -25.05 12.48
C LEU A 566 103.63 -24.22 13.57
N ASP A 567 104.40 -23.62 14.49
CA ASP A 567 103.88 -22.78 15.58
C ASP A 567 102.96 -21.68 15.04
N ARG A 568 103.40 -20.93 14.01
CA ARG A 568 102.58 -19.92 13.32
C ARG A 568 101.29 -20.51 12.75
N THR A 569 101.36 -21.62 12.01
CA THR A 569 100.14 -22.26 11.47
C THR A 569 99.20 -22.77 12.55
N THR A 570 99.71 -23.21 13.72
CA THR A 570 98.85 -23.58 14.86
C THR A 570 98.20 -22.37 15.52
N ALA A 571 98.90 -21.23 15.62
CA ALA A 571 98.33 -19.97 16.10
C ALA A 571 97.30 -19.39 15.13
N GLU A 572 97.56 -19.43 13.83
CA GLU A 572 96.62 -19.04 12.77
C GLU A 572 95.35 -19.93 12.79
N LEU A 573 95.51 -21.24 13.01
CA LEU A 573 94.40 -22.18 13.18
C LEU A 573 93.62 -21.92 14.49
N GLN A 574 94.28 -21.54 15.59
CA GLN A 574 93.60 -21.13 16.82
C GLN A 574 92.81 -19.83 16.64
N VAL A 575 93.38 -18.81 15.99
CA VAL A 575 92.71 -17.52 15.73
C VAL A 575 91.52 -17.71 14.79
N THR A 576 91.66 -18.48 13.71
CA THR A 576 90.55 -18.75 12.78
C THR A 576 89.45 -19.59 13.42
N ASN A 577 89.78 -20.57 14.27
CA ASN A 577 88.78 -21.28 15.08
C ASN A 577 88.06 -20.36 16.08
N ALA A 578 88.76 -19.44 16.74
CA ALA A 578 88.15 -18.47 17.66
C ALA A 578 87.22 -17.49 16.93
N GLN A 579 87.61 -17.02 15.74
CA GLN A 579 86.75 -16.21 14.86
C GLN A 579 85.51 -17.00 14.40
N LEU A 580 85.67 -18.27 14.05
CA LEU A 580 84.57 -19.14 13.61
C LEU A 580 83.59 -19.43 14.77
N GLU A 581 84.08 -19.60 16.00
CA GLU A 581 83.21 -19.75 17.18
C GLU A 581 82.51 -18.44 17.57
N ALA A 582 83.16 -17.29 17.44
CA ALA A 582 82.50 -15.99 17.60
C ALA A 582 81.36 -15.81 16.58
N LEU A 583 81.61 -16.14 15.31
CA LEU A 583 80.59 -16.12 14.25
C LEU A 583 79.46 -17.14 14.50
N ARG A 584 79.74 -18.30 15.12
CA ARG A 584 78.71 -19.26 15.56
C ARG A 584 77.83 -18.70 16.68
N ILE A 585 78.42 -18.00 17.64
CA ILE A 585 77.70 -17.34 18.75
C ILE A 585 76.83 -16.21 18.20
N GLU A 586 77.36 -15.37 17.32
CA GLU A 586 76.60 -14.32 16.62
C GLU A 586 75.44 -14.92 15.79
N ASN A 587 75.70 -15.98 15.01
CA ASN A 587 74.66 -16.68 14.24
C ASN A 587 73.63 -17.40 15.12
N ARG A 588 73.95 -17.74 16.37
CA ARG A 588 72.98 -18.23 17.35
C ARG A 588 72.11 -17.06 17.83
N HIS A 589 72.73 -16.00 18.35
CA HIS A 589 71.98 -14.83 18.84
C HIS A 589 71.07 -14.20 17.77
N LEU A 590 71.52 -14.07 16.52
CA LEU A 590 70.69 -13.55 15.43
C LEU A 590 69.50 -14.45 15.07
N ARG A 591 69.58 -15.76 15.33
CA ARG A 591 68.43 -16.67 15.20
C ARG A 591 67.50 -16.55 16.39
N ASP A 592 68.06 -16.48 17.60
CA ASP A 592 67.29 -16.38 18.84
C ASP A 592 66.49 -15.06 18.87
N THR A 593 67.08 -13.94 18.45
CA THR A 593 66.35 -12.67 18.29
C THR A 593 65.31 -12.75 17.19
N ALA A 594 65.67 -13.20 15.98
CA ALA A 594 64.71 -13.28 14.87
C ALA A 594 63.55 -14.25 15.14
N LEU A 595 63.73 -15.24 16.02
CA LEU A 595 62.67 -16.14 16.48
C LEU A 595 61.82 -15.50 17.58
N ASN A 596 62.41 -14.76 18.53
CA ASN A 596 61.67 -13.96 19.51
C ASN A 596 60.84 -12.84 18.85
N ASP A 597 61.40 -12.14 17.86
CA ASP A 597 60.70 -11.09 17.11
C ASP A 597 59.44 -11.68 16.43
N GLN A 598 59.59 -12.83 15.76
CA GLN A 598 58.46 -13.57 15.17
C GLN A 598 57.46 -14.07 16.22
N LEU A 599 57.92 -14.49 17.40
CA LEU A 599 57.03 -14.89 18.50
C LEU A 599 56.23 -13.70 19.04
N THR A 600 56.85 -12.52 19.09
CA THR A 600 56.24 -11.27 19.56
C THR A 600 55.20 -10.79 18.55
N ASP A 601 55.54 -10.72 17.26
CA ASP A 601 54.61 -10.42 16.16
C ASP A 601 53.38 -11.36 16.18
N LEU A 602 53.59 -12.66 16.40
CA LEU A 602 52.51 -13.63 16.50
C LEU A 602 51.66 -13.46 17.76
N SER A 603 52.28 -13.09 18.89
CA SER A 603 51.58 -12.85 20.15
C SER A 603 50.73 -11.58 20.11
N ASP A 604 51.25 -10.50 19.53
CA ASP A 604 50.52 -9.24 19.33
C ASP A 604 49.38 -9.40 18.31
N LEU A 605 49.62 -10.14 17.21
CA LEU A 605 48.58 -10.50 16.25
C LEU A 605 47.51 -11.40 16.89
N HIS A 606 47.88 -12.34 17.76
CA HIS A 606 46.94 -13.16 18.51
C HIS A 606 46.12 -12.30 19.49
N GLY A 607 46.77 -11.42 20.25
CA GLY A 607 46.10 -10.48 21.15
C GLY A 607 45.11 -9.55 20.43
N GLY A 608 45.50 -9.01 19.27
CA GLY A 608 44.63 -8.21 18.41
C GLY A 608 43.43 -8.99 17.87
N ASN A 609 43.62 -10.23 17.42
CA ASN A 609 42.52 -11.10 17.01
C ASN A 609 41.57 -11.43 18.18
N VAL A 610 42.10 -11.72 19.38
CA VAL A 610 41.31 -11.98 20.59
C VAL A 610 40.57 -10.72 21.08
N GLN A 611 41.10 -9.52 20.82
CA GLN A 611 40.39 -8.26 21.04
C GLN A 611 39.23 -8.09 20.06
N LEU A 612 39.49 -8.24 18.75
CA LEU A 612 38.47 -8.13 17.70
C LEU A 612 37.35 -9.16 17.87
N VAL A 613 37.65 -10.39 18.29
CA VAL A 613 36.63 -11.40 18.62
C VAL A 613 35.74 -10.95 19.78
N ARG A 614 36.31 -10.41 20.87
CA ARG A 614 35.52 -9.91 22.01
C ARG A 614 34.65 -8.70 21.66
N GLU A 615 35.10 -7.84 20.74
CA GLU A 615 34.31 -6.74 20.19
C GLU A 615 33.17 -7.25 19.31
N LEU A 616 33.44 -8.17 18.37
CA LEU A 616 32.41 -8.81 17.56
C LEU A 616 31.38 -9.60 18.40
N GLU A 617 31.81 -10.25 19.49
CA GLU A 617 30.89 -10.87 20.45
C GLU A 617 30.05 -9.85 21.23
N HIS A 618 30.60 -8.68 21.55
CA HIS A 618 29.85 -7.60 22.18
C HIS A 618 28.77 -7.06 21.23
N ASP A 619 29.13 -6.76 19.98
CA ASP A 619 28.19 -6.32 18.96
C ASP A 619 27.14 -7.39 18.63
N ASN A 620 27.52 -8.68 18.58
CA ASN A 620 26.56 -9.77 18.39
C ASN A 620 25.56 -9.86 19.55
N ARG A 621 25.98 -9.57 20.79
CA ARG A 621 25.08 -9.47 21.96
C ARG A 621 24.17 -8.24 21.85
N ASN A 622 24.71 -7.08 21.49
CA ASN A 622 23.95 -5.83 21.34
C ASN A 622 22.87 -5.97 20.24
N LEU A 623 23.25 -6.51 19.07
CA LEU A 623 22.32 -6.81 17.97
C LEU A 623 21.26 -7.85 18.36
N ARG A 624 21.60 -8.86 19.17
CA ARG A 624 20.60 -9.80 19.73
C ARG A 624 19.61 -9.08 20.64
N THR A 625 20.08 -8.17 21.50
CA THR A 625 19.19 -7.38 22.37
C THR A 625 18.28 -6.44 21.59
N GLU A 626 18.79 -5.77 20.55
CA GLU A 626 18.00 -4.92 19.65
C GLU A 626 16.95 -5.74 18.88
N VAL A 627 17.31 -6.93 18.40
CA VAL A 627 16.37 -7.85 17.75
C VAL A 627 15.29 -8.34 18.73
N THR A 628 15.59 -8.51 20.02
CA THR A 628 14.54 -8.81 21.02
C THR A 628 13.63 -7.61 21.30
N THR A 629 14.16 -6.40 21.48
CA THR A 629 13.33 -5.22 21.74
C THR A 629 12.44 -4.86 20.54
N LEU A 630 12.96 -4.96 19.31
CA LEU A 630 12.17 -4.74 18.10
C LEU A 630 11.06 -5.79 17.91
N ARG A 631 11.27 -7.04 18.36
CA ARG A 631 10.22 -8.08 18.38
C ARG A 631 9.15 -7.80 19.43
N GLU A 632 9.54 -7.32 20.61
CA GLU A 632 8.60 -6.90 21.66
C GLU A 632 7.78 -5.69 21.21
N GLU A 633 8.43 -4.66 20.66
CA GLU A 633 7.75 -3.48 20.08
C GLU A 633 6.73 -3.88 19.02
N LEU A 634 7.13 -4.70 18.04
CA LEU A 634 6.26 -5.23 17.00
C LEU A 634 5.07 -5.98 17.61
N SER A 635 5.31 -6.86 18.59
CA SER A 635 4.25 -7.60 19.28
C SER A 635 3.27 -6.66 20.01
N THR A 636 3.75 -5.58 20.65
CA THR A 636 2.83 -4.58 21.25
C THR A 636 2.02 -3.82 20.20
N VAL A 637 2.57 -3.58 19.01
CA VAL A 637 1.87 -2.90 17.90
C VAL A 637 0.82 -3.82 17.32
N GLU A 638 1.15 -5.09 17.06
CA GLU A 638 0.21 -6.13 16.63
C GLU A 638 -0.93 -6.30 17.63
N ALA A 639 -0.65 -6.36 18.93
CA ALA A 639 -1.66 -6.43 19.99
C ALA A 639 -2.58 -5.19 19.97
N LYS A 640 -2.02 -3.97 19.88
CA LYS A 640 -2.80 -2.72 19.77
C LYS A 640 -3.70 -2.70 18.53
N TYR A 641 -3.28 -3.31 17.41
CA TYR A 641 -4.14 -3.44 16.22
C TYR A 641 -5.20 -4.54 16.39
N GLN A 642 -4.87 -5.71 16.93
CA GLN A 642 -5.86 -6.74 17.24
C GLN A 642 -6.95 -6.22 18.17
N ASP A 643 -6.59 -5.46 19.21
CA ASP A 643 -7.57 -4.91 20.15
C ASP A 643 -8.41 -3.78 19.55
N LYS A 644 -7.86 -2.97 18.63
CA LYS A 644 -8.68 -2.07 17.78
C LYS A 644 -9.72 -2.85 16.97
N TYR A 645 -9.34 -3.98 16.36
CA TYR A 645 -10.28 -4.83 15.62
C TYR A 645 -11.30 -5.51 16.53
N ARG A 646 -10.91 -6.02 17.71
CA ARG A 646 -11.83 -6.58 18.72
C ARG A 646 -12.84 -5.55 19.21
N ASN A 647 -12.38 -4.34 19.51
CA ASN A 647 -13.25 -3.24 19.99
C ASN A 647 -14.17 -2.74 18.86
N ALA A 648 -13.68 -2.60 17.63
CA ALA A 648 -14.53 -2.29 16.48
C ALA A 648 -15.59 -3.38 16.24
N LEU A 649 -15.23 -4.66 16.37
CA LEU A 649 -16.18 -5.77 16.23
C LEU A 649 -17.23 -5.76 17.36
N ARG A 650 -16.82 -5.51 18.61
CA ARG A 650 -17.74 -5.36 19.75
C ARG A 650 -18.71 -4.20 19.55
N ASN A 651 -18.22 -3.00 19.23
CA ASN A 651 -19.07 -1.84 18.98
C ASN A 651 -20.10 -2.11 17.86
N ASN A 652 -19.73 -2.85 16.82
CA ASN A 652 -20.68 -3.28 15.78
C ASN A 652 -21.69 -4.32 16.29
N GLN A 653 -21.30 -5.23 17.18
CA GLN A 653 -22.21 -6.17 17.83
C GLN A 653 -23.21 -5.46 18.75
N ASP A 654 -22.75 -4.47 19.52
CA ASP A 654 -23.57 -3.66 20.43
C ASP A 654 -24.60 -2.83 19.64
N VAL A 655 -24.18 -2.13 18.57
CA VAL A 655 -25.09 -1.40 17.67
C VAL A 655 -26.10 -2.34 16.98
N LEU A 656 -25.69 -3.56 16.61
CA LEU A 656 -26.60 -4.57 16.06
C LEU A 656 -27.55 -5.16 17.12
N ALA A 657 -27.23 -5.06 18.42
CA ALA A 657 -28.17 -5.39 19.49
C ALA A 657 -29.17 -4.25 19.70
N ASP A 658 -28.70 -2.99 19.78
CA ASP A 658 -29.58 -1.81 19.88
C ASP A 658 -30.58 -1.74 18.72
N ILE A 659 -30.17 -2.04 17.49
CA ILE A 659 -31.07 -2.10 16.32
C ILE A 659 -32.12 -3.20 16.50
N LYS A 660 -31.74 -4.40 16.95
CA LYS A 660 -32.69 -5.51 17.19
C LYS A 660 -33.69 -5.17 18.29
N ASP A 661 -33.24 -4.55 19.38
CA ASP A 661 -34.12 -4.17 20.49
C ASP A 661 -35.05 -3.01 20.13
N ASN A 662 -34.62 -2.09 19.25
CA ASN A 662 -35.49 -1.06 18.67
C ASN A 662 -36.53 -1.65 17.70
N GLU A 663 -36.15 -2.57 16.81
CA GLU A 663 -37.10 -3.25 15.91
C GLU A 663 -38.05 -4.19 16.68
N PHE A 664 -37.58 -4.83 17.76
CA PHE A 664 -38.43 -5.62 18.65
C PHE A 664 -39.45 -4.73 19.38
N ARG A 665 -39.04 -3.55 19.88
CA ARG A 665 -39.96 -2.56 20.45
C ARG A 665 -40.98 -2.06 19.43
N ARG A 666 -40.56 -1.66 18.21
CA ARG A 666 -41.47 -1.30 17.11
C ARG A 666 -42.46 -2.41 16.78
N HIS A 667 -42.01 -3.66 16.69
CA HIS A 667 -42.91 -4.80 16.46
C HIS A 667 -43.88 -5.04 17.63
N SER A 668 -43.47 -4.77 18.87
CA SER A 668 -44.36 -4.86 20.04
C SER A 668 -45.40 -3.73 20.06
N GLU A 669 -44.98 -2.50 19.73
CA GLU A 669 -45.84 -1.32 19.59
C GLU A 669 -46.90 -1.53 18.50
N LEU A 670 -46.47 -1.93 17.28
CA LEU A 670 -47.36 -2.23 16.15
C LEU A 670 -48.34 -3.38 16.42
N ARG A 671 -47.92 -4.41 17.18
CA ARG A 671 -48.85 -5.45 17.69
C ARG A 671 -49.88 -4.83 18.61
N SER A 672 -49.44 -4.07 19.63
CA SER A 672 -50.36 -3.46 20.59
C SER A 672 -51.36 -2.50 19.91
N GLU A 673 -50.95 -1.71 18.91
CA GLU A 673 -51.86 -0.90 18.11
C GLU A 673 -52.87 -1.75 17.33
N SER A 674 -52.42 -2.86 16.74
CA SER A 674 -53.27 -3.79 16.00
C SER A 674 -54.30 -4.44 16.94
N ASP A 675 -53.88 -4.86 18.13
CA ASP A 675 -54.74 -5.45 19.17
C ASP A 675 -55.76 -4.42 19.69
N HIS A 676 -55.37 -3.14 19.84
CA HIS A 676 -56.31 -2.05 20.17
C HIS A 676 -57.30 -1.76 19.03
N LYS A 677 -56.85 -1.78 17.77
CA LYS A 677 -57.71 -1.62 16.57
C LYS A 677 -58.70 -2.78 16.46
N ILE A 678 -58.25 -4.02 16.66
CA ILE A 678 -59.10 -5.24 16.73
C ILE A 678 -60.11 -5.10 17.87
N SER A 679 -59.67 -4.74 19.08
CA SER A 679 -60.57 -4.53 20.23
C SER A 679 -61.64 -3.46 19.99
N SER A 680 -61.29 -2.39 19.26
CA SER A 680 -62.23 -1.33 18.86
C SER A 680 -63.23 -1.80 17.79
N LEU A 681 -62.77 -2.61 16.83
CA LEU A 681 -63.63 -3.25 15.83
C LEU A 681 -64.57 -4.28 16.48
N GLU A 682 -64.09 -5.13 17.38
CA GLU A 682 -64.95 -6.01 18.17
C GLU A 682 -65.98 -5.22 19.01
N ALA A 683 -65.57 -4.11 19.63
CA ALA A 683 -66.46 -3.26 20.42
C ALA A 683 -67.47 -2.46 19.58
N THR A 684 -67.28 -2.36 18.26
CA THR A 684 -68.28 -1.81 17.33
C THR A 684 -69.14 -2.89 16.69
N ILE A 685 -68.56 -4.06 16.36
CA ILE A 685 -69.31 -5.28 15.99
C ILE A 685 -70.32 -5.63 17.09
N LYS A 686 -69.90 -5.71 18.36
CA LYS A 686 -70.81 -5.96 19.51
C LYS A 686 -71.93 -4.93 19.64
N ARG A 687 -71.73 -3.67 19.26
CA ARG A 687 -72.80 -2.65 19.21
C ARG A 687 -73.77 -2.95 18.07
N TYR A 688 -73.27 -3.28 16.88
CA TYR A 688 -74.10 -3.67 15.74
C TYR A 688 -74.88 -4.95 16.05
N GLU A 689 -74.27 -6.00 16.60
CA GLU A 689 -74.95 -7.21 17.08
C GLU A 689 -76.07 -6.89 18.08
N THR A 690 -75.80 -6.03 19.07
CA THR A 690 -76.79 -5.58 20.06
C THR A 690 -77.91 -4.72 19.44
N GLN A 691 -77.65 -4.05 18.32
CA GLN A 691 -78.65 -3.31 17.55
C GLN A 691 -79.46 -4.26 16.65
N LEU A 692 -78.81 -5.24 16.03
CA LEU A 692 -79.42 -6.27 15.20
C LEU A 692 -80.34 -7.16 16.03
N HIS A 693 -79.94 -7.57 17.24
CA HIS A 693 -80.82 -8.27 18.19
C HIS A 693 -82.00 -7.41 18.66
N ARG A 694 -81.82 -6.09 18.86
CA ARG A 694 -82.94 -5.19 19.17
C ARG A 694 -83.92 -5.09 18.01
N LEU A 695 -83.43 -4.88 16.79
CA LEU A 695 -84.25 -4.83 15.58
C LEU A 695 -84.93 -6.19 15.28
N GLN A 696 -84.27 -7.32 15.56
CA GLN A 696 -84.88 -8.66 15.50
C GLN A 696 -86.01 -8.77 16.52
N THR A 697 -85.76 -8.43 17.80
CA THR A 697 -86.76 -8.46 18.86
C THR A 697 -87.96 -7.55 18.54
N GLU A 698 -87.71 -6.40 17.93
CA GLU A 698 -88.74 -5.46 17.48
C GLU A 698 -89.53 -5.98 16.27
N ASN A 699 -88.88 -6.64 15.30
CA ASN A 699 -89.56 -7.33 14.20
C ASN A 699 -90.39 -8.54 14.70
N GLU A 700 -89.87 -9.32 15.65
CA GLU A 700 -90.60 -10.41 16.30
C GLU A 700 -91.82 -9.87 17.06
N ARG A 701 -91.66 -8.71 17.73
CA ARG A 701 -92.74 -8.01 18.43
C ARG A 701 -93.77 -7.45 17.45
N LEU A 702 -93.38 -6.89 16.31
CA LEU A 702 -94.30 -6.42 15.27
C LEU A 702 -95.06 -7.59 14.64
N ARG A 703 -94.38 -8.72 14.37
CA ARG A 703 -95.02 -9.99 14.00
C ARG A 703 -96.03 -10.46 15.04
N SER A 704 -95.75 -10.27 16.33
CA SER A 704 -96.67 -10.65 17.42
C SER A 704 -97.90 -9.74 17.58
N VAL A 705 -97.97 -8.62 16.86
CA VAL A 705 -99.16 -7.74 16.81
C VAL A 705 -100.17 -8.23 15.76
N GLU A 706 -99.75 -9.01 14.75
CA GLU A 706 -100.65 -9.53 13.73
C GLU A 706 -101.17 -10.94 14.07
N THR A 707 -102.44 -10.98 14.50
CA THR A 707 -103.39 -12.11 14.57
C THR A 707 -103.36 -13.05 15.80
N PRO A 708 -104.53 -13.65 16.19
CA PRO A 708 -104.75 -14.17 17.54
C PRO A 708 -104.56 -15.69 17.73
N ALA A 709 -104.53 -16.11 19.00
CA ALA A 709 -104.25 -17.48 19.46
C ALA A 709 -105.19 -18.58 18.91
N GLY A 710 -104.63 -19.77 18.58
CA GLY A 710 -105.37 -20.84 17.88
C GLY A 710 -104.99 -22.32 18.12
N HIS A 711 -104.16 -22.66 19.13
CA HIS A 711 -103.93 -24.02 19.66
C HIS A 711 -103.21 -25.11 18.80
N ARG A 712 -102.03 -25.54 19.29
CA ARG A 712 -101.40 -26.89 19.26
C ARG A 712 -101.29 -27.70 17.95
N GLY A 713 -100.05 -28.08 17.62
CA GLY A 713 -99.76 -29.42 17.06
C GLY A 713 -98.53 -29.51 16.16
N SER A 714 -97.56 -30.34 16.54
CA SER A 714 -96.39 -30.74 15.73
C SER A 714 -96.76 -31.07 14.27
N GLY A 715 -95.98 -30.70 13.24
CA GLY A 715 -94.66 -30.05 13.27
C GLY A 715 -93.73 -30.61 12.19
N VAL A 716 -94.11 -30.50 10.91
CA VAL A 716 -93.36 -31.01 9.75
C VAL A 716 -93.11 -29.89 8.73
N PRO A 717 -91.84 -29.52 8.44
CA PRO A 717 -91.52 -28.50 7.45
C PRO A 717 -90.83 -29.08 6.19
N GLN A 718 -91.59 -29.19 5.09
CA GLN A 718 -91.14 -29.41 3.70
C GLN A 718 -92.31 -29.10 2.73
N PRO A 719 -92.12 -28.98 1.40
CA PRO A 719 -90.99 -28.35 0.70
C PRO A 719 -91.45 -27.46 -0.50
N LEU A 720 -90.73 -26.38 -0.83
CA LEU A 720 -90.83 -25.66 -2.12
C LEU A 720 -89.41 -25.30 -2.59
N LEU A 721 -88.91 -25.69 -3.78
CA LEU A 721 -89.31 -25.37 -5.17
C LEU A 721 -88.98 -23.90 -5.57
N SER A 722 -88.44 -23.58 -6.77
CA SER A 722 -87.79 -24.42 -7.81
C SER A 722 -87.15 -23.53 -8.92
N SER A 723 -85.97 -23.91 -9.43
CA SER A 723 -85.43 -23.55 -10.79
C SER A 723 -85.19 -22.05 -11.09
N THR A 724 -84.49 -21.61 -12.16
CA THR A 724 -83.88 -22.28 -13.33
C THR A 724 -82.43 -21.84 -13.60
N SER A 725 -81.65 -22.75 -14.19
CA SER A 725 -80.30 -22.56 -14.78
C SER A 725 -80.18 -21.41 -15.80
N LYS A 726 -78.98 -20.79 -15.89
CA LYS A 726 -78.23 -20.69 -17.16
C LYS A 726 -76.72 -20.43 -16.99
N GLU A 727 -75.95 -21.52 -17.16
CA GLU A 727 -74.73 -21.63 -17.99
C GLU A 727 -73.58 -20.61 -17.86
N LEU A 728 -72.49 -21.08 -17.23
CA LEU A 728 -71.09 -20.72 -17.53
C LEU A 728 -70.65 -21.39 -18.85
N PRO A 729 -69.69 -20.84 -19.62
CA PRO A 729 -68.31 -21.35 -19.48
C PRO A 729 -67.14 -20.36 -19.80
N GLU A 730 -65.93 -20.83 -19.47
CA GLU A 730 -64.64 -20.63 -20.17
C GLU A 730 -63.77 -19.34 -19.98
N TYR A 731 -62.62 -19.52 -19.30
CA TYR A 731 -61.23 -19.04 -19.61
C TYR A 731 -60.97 -17.52 -19.82
N VAL A 732 -59.93 -16.83 -19.31
CA VAL A 732 -58.56 -17.17 -18.84
C VAL A 732 -58.17 -16.30 -17.62
N PRO A 733 -57.35 -16.76 -16.64
CA PRO A 733 -56.83 -15.90 -15.57
C PRO A 733 -55.54 -15.14 -15.96
N ARG A 734 -55.48 -13.81 -15.76
CA ARG A 734 -54.20 -13.09 -15.53
C ARG A 734 -54.36 -11.75 -14.80
N ARG A 735 -53.57 -11.61 -13.72
CA ARG A 735 -53.12 -10.36 -13.05
C ARG A 735 -54.20 -9.36 -12.59
N THR A 736 -54.44 -9.32 -11.28
CA THR A 736 -54.62 -8.05 -10.57
C THR A 736 -53.27 -7.32 -10.44
N VAL A 737 -53.31 -6.00 -10.28
CA VAL A 737 -52.17 -5.13 -9.92
C VAL A 737 -52.60 -4.28 -8.72
N ASP A 738 -51.65 -3.93 -7.86
CA ASP A 738 -51.86 -3.29 -6.57
C ASP A 738 -52.40 -1.86 -6.62
N ALA A 739 -53.06 -1.47 -5.52
CA ALA A 739 -53.18 -0.07 -5.09
C ALA A 739 -53.22 0.02 -3.55
N SER A 740 -52.03 0.00 -2.95
CA SER A 740 -51.59 0.79 -1.78
C SER A 740 -52.56 1.10 -0.62
N GLN A 741 -52.13 0.81 0.63
CA GLN A 741 -51.51 1.84 1.50
C GLN A 741 -50.98 1.27 2.85
N THR A 742 -50.07 2.02 3.47
CA THR A 742 -49.42 1.83 4.79
C THR A 742 -48.45 0.63 4.94
N SER A 743 -47.36 0.71 5.72
CA SER A 743 -46.27 1.72 5.73
C SER A 743 -45.20 1.35 6.77
N SER A 744 -43.93 1.23 6.35
CA SER A 744 -42.69 1.64 7.07
C SER A 744 -41.49 0.87 6.52
N ALA A 745 -40.44 1.57 6.11
CA ALA A 745 -39.22 0.96 5.59
C ALA A 745 -38.08 0.98 6.62
N SER A 746 -37.24 -0.05 6.59
CA SER A 746 -35.86 0.02 7.05
C SER A 746 -34.97 0.30 5.83
N GLY A 747 -33.92 1.09 5.97
CA GLY A 747 -33.13 1.55 4.82
C GLY A 747 -31.67 1.87 5.16
N TYR A 748 -30.76 1.23 4.43
CA TYR A 748 -29.34 1.61 4.34
C TYR A 748 -28.68 0.96 3.11
N THR A 749 -28.63 1.69 1.99
CA THR A 749 -27.70 1.46 0.86
C THR A 749 -27.54 2.76 0.06
N ASP A 750 -26.31 3.20 -0.18
CA ASP A 750 -26.01 4.26 -1.14
C ASP A 750 -26.23 3.78 -2.59
N THR A 751 -26.63 4.70 -3.48
CA THR A 751 -25.85 5.05 -4.70
C THR A 751 -26.47 6.25 -5.41
N GLU A 752 -25.63 7.17 -5.91
CA GLU A 752 -26.07 8.37 -6.64
C GLU A 752 -26.26 8.06 -8.15
N ALA A 753 -27.47 8.30 -8.70
CA ALA A 753 -27.72 8.26 -10.14
C ALA A 753 -28.80 9.28 -10.54
N LEU A 754 -28.39 10.48 -10.92
CA LEU A 754 -29.30 11.57 -11.30
C LEU A 754 -29.60 11.55 -12.81
N THR A 755 -30.85 11.27 -13.19
CA THR A 755 -31.37 11.56 -14.54
C THR A 755 -32.75 12.20 -14.45
N HIS A 756 -32.81 13.51 -14.65
CA HIS A 756 -34.05 14.26 -14.86
C HIS A 756 -34.01 14.95 -16.23
N ALA A 757 -35.13 14.84 -16.95
CA ALA A 757 -35.45 15.64 -18.12
C ALA A 757 -36.96 15.84 -18.15
N ASP A 758 -37.38 17.01 -18.65
CA ASP A 758 -38.73 17.32 -19.17
C ASP A 758 -39.90 17.30 -18.14
N ILE A 759 -40.98 18.07 -18.30
CA ILE A 759 -41.37 19.08 -19.31
C ILE A 759 -42.31 20.12 -18.67
N THR A 760 -42.35 21.35 -19.20
CA THR A 760 -43.60 22.16 -19.20
C THR A 760 -43.56 23.20 -20.33
N VAL A 761 -44.73 23.58 -20.84
CA VAL A 761 -44.93 24.46 -22.03
C VAL A 761 -46.05 25.45 -21.69
N GLY A 762 -45.91 26.74 -22.05
CA GLY A 762 -46.96 27.78 -21.93
C GLY A 762 -47.80 27.91 -23.21
N PRO A 763 -48.24 29.11 -23.67
CA PRO A 763 -48.30 30.45 -23.04
C PRO A 763 -49.80 30.96 -23.00
N PRO A 764 -50.18 32.27 -22.92
CA PRO A 764 -50.02 33.25 -24.04
C PRO A 764 -49.95 34.78 -23.70
N HIS A 765 -49.71 35.65 -24.71
CA HIS A 765 -49.97 37.12 -24.82
C HIS A 765 -49.44 38.07 -23.70
N SER A 766 -49.02 39.33 -23.83
CA SER A 766 -48.75 40.39 -24.84
C SER A 766 -48.26 41.61 -23.98
N ASP A 767 -47.55 42.68 -24.36
CA ASP A 767 -47.24 43.33 -25.65
C ASP A 767 -45.90 44.15 -25.58
N SER A 768 -45.57 44.87 -26.66
CA SER A 768 -44.69 46.06 -26.78
C SER A 768 -43.14 45.93 -26.85
N GLU A 769 -42.65 45.99 -28.09
CA GLU A 769 -41.53 46.80 -28.64
C GLU A 769 -40.21 47.00 -27.86
N THR A 770 -39.09 46.52 -28.44
CA THR A 770 -38.17 47.39 -29.23
C THR A 770 -37.13 46.56 -29.99
N PHE A 771 -36.47 47.14 -31.01
CA PHE A 771 -35.74 46.41 -32.04
C PHE A 771 -34.26 46.83 -32.14
N VAL A 772 -33.32 45.95 -31.77
CA VAL A 772 -31.87 46.13 -32.01
C VAL A 772 -31.26 44.84 -32.57
N THR A 773 -30.53 44.95 -33.68
CA THR A 773 -30.00 43.80 -34.43
C THR A 773 -28.49 43.64 -34.27
N THR A 774 -28.01 42.49 -33.77
CA THR A 774 -26.64 41.95 -33.97
C THR A 774 -26.52 40.52 -33.39
N PRO A 775 -25.47 39.74 -33.76
CA PRO A 775 -25.54 38.77 -34.85
C PRO A 775 -25.88 37.33 -34.40
N VAL A 776 -26.16 36.47 -35.38
CA VAL A 776 -26.44 35.03 -35.17
C VAL A 776 -25.29 34.34 -34.43
N ARG A 777 -25.59 33.74 -33.27
CA ARG A 777 -24.66 32.93 -32.47
C ARG A 777 -24.97 31.44 -32.68
N PRO A 778 -23.98 30.58 -33.00
CA PRO A 778 -24.22 29.16 -33.27
C PRO A 778 -24.67 28.37 -32.03
N ALA A 779 -25.24 27.18 -32.28
CA ALA A 779 -25.92 26.37 -31.26
C ALA A 779 -25.02 26.00 -30.08
N ARG A 780 -25.36 26.49 -28.88
CA ARG A 780 -24.53 26.34 -27.66
C ARG A 780 -24.21 24.88 -27.27
N ARG A 781 -25.02 23.89 -27.66
CA ARG A 781 -24.77 22.47 -27.37
C ARG A 781 -23.61 21.86 -28.18
N SER A 782 -23.30 22.36 -29.39
CA SER A 782 -22.09 21.91 -30.10
C SER A 782 -20.81 22.57 -29.58
N SER A 783 -20.93 23.80 -29.04
CA SER A 783 -19.81 24.52 -28.41
C SER A 783 -19.23 23.72 -27.26
N ILE A 784 -20.02 23.42 -26.22
CA ILE A 784 -19.52 22.84 -24.96
C ILE A 784 -18.74 21.53 -25.19
N THR A 785 -19.22 20.63 -26.06
CA THR A 785 -18.50 19.39 -26.40
C THR A 785 -17.24 19.65 -27.23
N SER A 786 -17.28 20.61 -28.16
CA SER A 786 -16.10 21.02 -28.94
C SER A 786 -15.06 21.73 -28.07
N ASP A 787 -15.48 22.55 -27.12
CA ASP A 787 -14.64 23.29 -26.19
C ASP A 787 -13.98 22.34 -25.18
N PHE A 788 -14.72 21.33 -24.69
CA PHE A 788 -14.16 20.25 -23.86
C PHE A 788 -13.14 19.40 -24.63
N LEU A 789 -13.45 18.98 -25.86
CA LEU A 789 -12.52 18.21 -26.70
C LEU A 789 -11.27 19.02 -27.10
N ALA A 790 -11.41 20.33 -27.28
CA ALA A 790 -10.28 21.24 -27.53
C ALA A 790 -9.40 21.44 -26.29
N GLU A 791 -10.00 21.50 -25.09
CA GLU A 791 -9.25 21.64 -23.83
C GLU A 791 -8.56 20.33 -23.42
N GLU A 792 -9.19 19.18 -23.64
CA GLU A 792 -8.53 17.88 -23.46
C GLU A 792 -7.38 17.71 -24.47
N ASN A 793 -7.54 18.18 -25.71
CA ASN A 793 -6.45 18.29 -26.70
C ASN A 793 -5.30 19.23 -26.28
N ARG A 794 -5.54 20.21 -25.39
CA ARG A 794 -4.47 21.03 -24.80
C ARG A 794 -3.75 20.26 -23.69
N ARG A 795 -4.50 19.62 -22.79
CA ARG A 795 -3.95 18.83 -21.67
C ARG A 795 -3.09 17.69 -22.17
N GLU A 796 -3.55 16.98 -23.20
CA GLU A 796 -2.78 15.96 -23.92
C GLU A 796 -1.43 16.53 -24.42
N LYS A 797 -1.44 17.65 -25.15
CA LYS A 797 -0.21 18.28 -25.70
C LYS A 797 0.71 18.91 -24.66
N GLU A 798 0.19 19.26 -23.49
CA GLU A 798 1.01 19.73 -22.37
C GLU A 798 1.63 18.56 -21.60
N LEU A 799 0.90 17.45 -21.44
CA LEU A 799 1.44 16.19 -20.94
C LEU A 799 2.51 15.62 -21.88
N GLU A 800 2.30 15.65 -23.20
CA GLU A 800 3.33 15.33 -24.20
C GLU A 800 4.57 16.22 -24.00
N ARG A 801 4.41 17.55 -23.88
CA ARG A 801 5.53 18.48 -23.62
C ARG A 801 6.30 18.18 -22.34
N ILE A 802 5.59 17.86 -21.26
CA ILE A 802 6.20 17.52 -19.97
C ILE A 802 6.97 16.19 -20.08
N LEU A 803 6.42 15.20 -20.78
CA LEU A 803 7.06 13.91 -21.03
C LEU A 803 8.29 14.04 -21.94
N ASP A 804 8.18 14.73 -23.08
CA ASP A 804 9.30 15.00 -24.00
C ASP A 804 10.44 15.74 -23.31
N ARG A 805 10.11 16.76 -22.51
CA ARG A 805 11.10 17.48 -21.70
C ARG A 805 11.76 16.55 -20.69
N ARG A 806 10.99 15.72 -19.98
CA ARG A 806 11.54 14.77 -19.01
C ARG A 806 12.41 13.69 -19.68
N ILE A 807 12.08 13.28 -20.90
CA ILE A 807 12.88 12.37 -21.73
C ILE A 807 14.18 13.06 -22.19
N ALA A 808 14.15 14.35 -22.53
CA ALA A 808 15.35 15.13 -22.85
C ALA A 808 16.27 15.34 -21.62
N ASP A 809 15.70 15.66 -20.46
CA ASP A 809 16.42 15.73 -19.18
C ASP A 809 17.07 14.38 -18.83
N LEU A 810 16.35 13.26 -19.04
CA LEU A 810 16.87 11.91 -18.80
C LEU A 810 17.96 11.53 -19.81
N LYS A 811 17.83 11.86 -21.09
CA LYS A 811 18.86 11.64 -22.11
C LYS A 811 20.13 12.42 -21.78
N THR A 812 20.03 13.74 -21.59
CA THR A 812 21.20 14.58 -21.26
C THR A 812 21.90 14.16 -19.96
N ASN A 813 21.15 13.72 -18.94
CA ASN A 813 21.74 13.14 -17.73
C ASN A 813 22.39 11.76 -17.98
N THR A 814 21.82 10.93 -18.86
CA THR A 814 22.42 9.65 -19.27
C THR A 814 23.71 9.87 -20.07
N ASP A 815 23.70 10.80 -21.03
CA ASP A 815 24.86 11.19 -21.83
C ASP A 815 25.97 11.77 -20.95
N PHE A 816 25.62 12.59 -19.95
CA PHE A 816 26.56 13.10 -18.95
C PHE A 816 27.16 11.99 -18.07
N ILE A 817 26.36 11.01 -17.66
CA ILE A 817 26.85 9.83 -16.93
C ILE A 817 27.80 9.00 -17.81
N ILE A 818 27.44 8.75 -19.07
CA ILE A 818 28.29 8.02 -20.02
C ILE A 818 29.62 8.76 -20.24
N GLN A 819 29.59 10.07 -20.48
CA GLN A 819 30.79 10.91 -20.66
C GLN A 819 31.64 11.04 -19.38
N LYS A 820 31.06 10.78 -18.20
CA LYS A 820 31.80 10.77 -16.91
C LYS A 820 32.50 9.44 -16.62
N TYR A 821 32.07 8.35 -17.27
CA TYR A 821 32.57 6.98 -17.03
C TYR A 821 33.11 6.30 -18.30
N SER A 822 33.40 7.07 -19.35
CA SER A 822 34.09 6.67 -20.59
C SER A 822 35.35 7.49 -20.79
#